data_AF-A0A0F4GDC8-F1
#
_entry.id   AF-A0A0F4GDC8-F1
#
_cell.length_a   1.000
_cell.length_b   1.000
_cell.length_c   1.000
_cell.angle_alpha   90.00
_cell.angle_beta   90.00
_cell.angle_gamma   90.00
#
_symmetry.space_group_name_H-M   'P 1'
#
loop_
_entity.id
_entity.type
_entity.pdbx_description
1 polymer ?
#
loop_
_entity_poly.entity_id
_entity_poly.type
_entity_poly.pdbx_seq_one_letter_code
_entity_poly.pdbx_strand_id
1 'polypeptide(L)'
;MGSMGLPSKDSADLYLVEATPEESHAQLVSNSLEWRGPLNLEKYIERETLAEQELEPDGLTRWMLVYQPDANGPRQVLCGCETFKKKALVGKDGTVEDVISHGIGSVFCPPEFRGKGYAGRMITDLGERLKTWQVEEGKQSPFSILYSDIGKDFYRVRGWQPFPSAHVTLPSREVEVPANVKLLQSEDLPELCTMDEKLLRKAVGESTSGKTKVALVPGHGTLLWHLSRQKTVANTLYKKTPSVHGAMVGDTPGSRVWAYWTRVWAGPEEDPPSTLHILRLVIEDESFSDFTAASPEGVAKLQDSQVVRDIEAIFRVAQAEAGRWNMGEVLLWNSSSAALAAAQRVESSAEVVHREKESIASLRWYGSGSWEDVQWLANENREPGRYLNCVSETLAFLLVLIQKHAVHFVAPFSLSEFLLVPVVQGGMMWVGYAELASAVSNAGGLGIITSLTQPTPEDLRKEIRRCKKMTSKPFGVNLTMLPSINPPDYLAYTQVIIDEGIKIVETAGNNIKEPVARFKAAGCTILHKCTTIRHALSAVKLGVDFLSIDGFECAGHVGETDIPNFILLSRARQELGNIPFIASGGFADGQGLAGALALGACGINMGTRFMCTVEAPIHNNIKESIVKASENDTELVLRRWKNTSRMFKNKITDEALKIERSSTTGKFEEVQPLVAGSRGRQVFLNGDPDYGVWTAGLCIGLIHDIPSCADLVKRIEREALETISKQMSYIKDRARL
;
A
#
# COMPACT_ATOMS: atom_id res chain seq x y z
N MET A 1 -14.40 -24.01 14.00
CA MET A 1 -14.38 -24.22 12.54
C MET A 1 -13.53 -23.10 11.96
N GLY A 2 -12.28 -23.41 11.60
CA GLY A 2 -11.31 -22.41 11.11
C GLY A 2 -11.61 -21.97 9.67
N SER A 3 -11.23 -20.73 9.34
CA SER A 3 -11.25 -20.09 8.00
C SER A 3 -11.70 -21.00 6.85
N MET A 4 -12.99 -21.00 6.50
CA MET A 4 -13.42 -21.74 5.31
C MET A 4 -12.94 -21.00 4.04
N GLY A 5 -12.05 -21.62 3.27
CA GLY A 5 -12.04 -21.41 1.82
C GLY A 5 -10.72 -21.61 1.07
N LEU A 6 -9.57 -21.26 1.64
CA LEU A 6 -8.30 -21.24 0.87
C LEU A 6 -7.45 -22.49 1.11
N PRO A 7 -6.88 -23.10 0.05
CA PRO A 7 -6.09 -24.33 0.16
C PRO A 7 -4.72 -24.07 0.79
N SER A 8 -4.08 -25.10 1.35
CA SER A 8 -2.64 -25.03 1.64
C SER A 8 -1.85 -24.75 0.36
N LYS A 9 -0.70 -24.05 0.44
CA LYS A 9 0.22 -23.85 -0.70
C LYS A 9 0.70 -25.18 -1.31
N ASP A 10 0.67 -26.25 -0.52
CA ASP A 10 1.09 -27.60 -0.91
C ASP A 10 -0.09 -28.46 -1.40
N SER A 11 -1.28 -27.87 -1.58
CA SER A 11 -2.44 -28.57 -2.10
C SER A 11 -2.20 -29.07 -3.53
N ALA A 12 -2.69 -30.28 -3.81
CA ALA A 12 -2.73 -30.87 -5.14
C ALA A 12 -3.73 -30.15 -6.06
N ASP A 13 -4.71 -29.45 -5.48
CA ASP A 13 -5.75 -28.70 -6.21
C ASP A 13 -5.29 -27.30 -6.65
N LEU A 14 -4.00 -26.99 -6.46
CA LEU A 14 -3.36 -25.79 -6.96
C LEU A 14 -2.62 -26.10 -8.25
N TYR A 15 -2.97 -25.35 -9.30
CA TYR A 15 -2.44 -25.55 -10.64
C TYR A 15 -1.82 -24.26 -11.16
N LEU A 16 -0.67 -24.37 -11.82
CA LEU A 16 -0.15 -23.31 -12.66
C LEU A 16 -0.73 -23.49 -14.07
N VAL A 17 -1.43 -22.47 -14.55
CA VAL A 17 -2.10 -22.50 -15.87
C VAL A 17 -1.82 -21.21 -16.63
N GLU A 18 -1.97 -21.28 -17.94
CA GLU A 18 -2.06 -20.08 -18.77
C GLU A 18 -3.38 -19.35 -18.49
N ALA A 19 -3.31 -18.02 -18.41
CA ALA A 19 -4.45 -17.18 -18.17
C ALA A 19 -5.43 -17.21 -19.35
N THR A 20 -6.73 -17.29 -19.05
CA THR A 20 -7.78 -16.91 -20.01
C THR A 20 -7.73 -15.41 -20.31
N PRO A 21 -8.30 -14.93 -21.42
CA PRO A 21 -8.40 -13.49 -21.71
C PRO A 21 -9.03 -12.69 -20.56
N GLU A 22 -10.04 -13.25 -19.91
CA GLU A 22 -10.73 -12.64 -18.78
C GLU A 22 -9.81 -12.56 -17.54
N GLU A 23 -9.10 -13.64 -17.20
CA GLU A 23 -8.14 -13.67 -16.09
C GLU A 23 -6.95 -12.73 -16.34
N SER A 24 -6.47 -12.68 -17.59
CA SER A 24 -5.41 -11.76 -18.03
C SER A 24 -5.83 -10.30 -17.81
N HIS A 25 -7.02 -9.93 -18.27
CA HIS A 25 -7.55 -8.57 -18.06
C HIS A 25 -7.76 -8.28 -16.57
N ALA A 26 -8.32 -9.23 -15.81
CA ALA A 26 -8.52 -9.08 -14.37
C ALA A 26 -7.19 -8.88 -13.61
N GLN A 27 -6.15 -9.60 -14.00
CA GLN A 27 -4.82 -9.43 -13.42
C GLN A 27 -4.23 -8.06 -13.76
N LEU A 28 -4.32 -7.59 -15.02
CA LEU A 28 -3.90 -6.24 -15.40
C LEU A 28 -4.63 -5.17 -14.58
N VAL A 29 -5.94 -5.33 -14.34
CA VAL A 29 -6.69 -4.42 -13.47
C VAL A 29 -6.15 -4.48 -12.04
N SER A 30 -5.98 -5.69 -11.50
CA SER A 30 -5.56 -5.91 -10.11
C SER A 30 -4.15 -5.43 -9.81
N ASN A 31 -3.23 -5.56 -10.76
CA ASN A 31 -1.82 -5.19 -10.59
C ASN A 31 -1.52 -3.75 -11.05
N SER A 32 -2.50 -3.07 -11.68
CA SER A 32 -2.31 -1.74 -12.24
C SER A 32 -1.78 -0.72 -11.24
N LEU A 33 -2.13 -0.83 -9.96
CA LEU A 33 -1.66 0.08 -8.92
C LEU A 33 -0.12 0.08 -8.79
N GLU A 34 0.52 -1.08 -8.99
CA GLU A 34 1.97 -1.23 -8.88
C GLU A 34 2.70 -0.78 -10.15
N TRP A 35 2.07 -0.92 -11.33
CA TRP A 35 2.78 -0.82 -12.62
C TRP A 35 2.25 0.23 -13.60
N ARG A 36 1.16 0.94 -13.28
CA ARG A 36 0.61 1.99 -14.16
C ARG A 36 1.45 3.26 -14.23
N GLY A 37 2.31 3.49 -13.24
CA GLY A 37 3.05 4.75 -13.11
C GLY A 37 2.07 5.94 -13.10
N PRO A 38 2.27 6.98 -13.93
CA PRO A 38 1.42 8.16 -13.95
C PRO A 38 0.12 8.00 -14.77
N LEU A 39 -0.15 6.81 -15.33
CA LEU A 39 -1.34 6.57 -16.15
C LEU A 39 -2.58 6.26 -15.29
N ASN A 40 -3.77 6.61 -15.81
CA ASN A 40 -5.02 6.03 -15.32
C ASN A 40 -5.16 4.57 -15.80
N LEU A 41 -6.14 3.84 -15.26
CA LEU A 41 -6.33 2.42 -15.56
C LEU A 41 -6.53 2.14 -17.06
N GLU A 42 -7.37 2.94 -17.73
CA GLU A 42 -7.67 2.77 -19.15
C GLU A 42 -6.41 2.94 -20.01
N LYS A 43 -5.62 4.00 -19.77
CA LYS A 43 -4.37 4.25 -20.49
C LYS A 43 -3.28 3.25 -20.15
N TYR A 44 -3.27 2.70 -18.93
CA TYR A 44 -2.38 1.61 -18.57
C TYR A 44 -2.70 0.34 -19.37
N ILE A 45 -3.97 -0.07 -19.44
CA ILE A 45 -4.39 -1.24 -20.23
C ILE A 45 -4.08 -1.03 -21.71
N GLU A 46 -4.35 0.17 -22.25
CA GLU A 46 -3.97 0.53 -23.62
C GLU A 46 -2.45 0.41 -23.85
N ARG A 47 -1.63 0.91 -22.91
CA ARG A 47 -0.17 0.80 -22.97
C ARG A 47 0.28 -0.66 -23.05
N GLU A 48 -0.23 -1.53 -22.17
CA GLU A 48 0.17 -2.94 -22.17
C GLU A 48 -0.30 -3.67 -23.42
N THR A 49 -1.52 -3.39 -23.89
CA THR A 49 -2.10 -4.01 -25.09
C THR A 49 -1.35 -3.62 -26.36
N LEU A 50 -1.04 -2.33 -26.54
CA LEU A 50 -0.28 -1.84 -27.70
C LEU A 50 1.17 -2.31 -27.68
N ALA A 51 1.79 -2.38 -26.50
CA ALA A 51 3.16 -2.88 -26.40
C ALA A 51 3.25 -4.36 -26.74
N GLU A 52 2.29 -5.17 -26.29
CA GLU A 52 2.24 -6.62 -26.57
C GLU A 52 2.19 -6.94 -28.07
N GLN A 53 1.59 -6.07 -28.89
CA GLN A 53 1.55 -6.21 -30.35
C GLN A 53 2.93 -6.11 -31.03
N GLU A 54 3.92 -5.54 -30.34
CA GLU A 54 5.31 -5.43 -30.84
C GLU A 54 6.13 -6.71 -30.61
N LEU A 55 5.61 -7.63 -29.79
CA LEU A 55 6.24 -8.91 -29.55
C LEU A 55 5.82 -9.91 -30.65
N GLU A 56 6.69 -10.88 -30.91
CA GLU A 56 6.36 -12.00 -31.78
C GLU A 56 5.10 -12.73 -31.26
N PRO A 57 4.32 -13.40 -32.13
CA PRO A 57 3.24 -14.27 -31.68
C PRO A 57 3.78 -15.29 -30.67
N ASP A 58 3.11 -15.44 -29.52
CA ASP A 58 3.59 -16.21 -28.35
C ASP A 58 4.70 -15.55 -27.49
N GLY A 59 5.17 -14.35 -27.85
CA GLY A 59 6.29 -13.68 -27.19
C GLY A 59 6.06 -13.34 -25.71
N LEU A 60 4.79 -13.30 -25.27
CA LEU A 60 4.39 -13.09 -23.89
C LEU A 60 3.37 -14.16 -23.47
N THR A 61 3.60 -14.77 -22.29
CA THR A 61 2.65 -15.69 -21.67
C THR A 61 2.29 -15.18 -20.28
N ARG A 62 0.99 -15.16 -19.96
CA ARG A 62 0.50 -14.82 -18.62
C ARG A 62 0.13 -16.09 -17.88
N TRP A 63 0.67 -16.24 -16.68
CA TRP A 63 0.50 -17.42 -15.85
C TRP A 63 -0.33 -17.08 -14.62
N MET A 64 -1.20 -18.00 -14.23
CA MET A 64 -1.99 -17.92 -13.01
C MET A 64 -1.72 -19.15 -12.16
N LEU A 65 -1.49 -18.96 -10.86
CA LEU A 65 -1.70 -20.01 -9.89
C LEU A 65 -3.17 -19.99 -9.50
N VAL A 66 -3.90 -21.05 -9.85
CA VAL A 66 -5.33 -21.18 -9.60
C VAL A 66 -5.62 -22.29 -8.61
N TYR A 67 -6.62 -22.07 -7.76
CA TYR A 67 -7.25 -23.12 -6.96
C TYR A 67 -8.51 -23.61 -7.66
N GLN A 68 -8.57 -24.91 -7.94
CA GLN A 68 -9.69 -25.54 -8.63
C GLN A 68 -9.88 -27.00 -8.15
N PRO A 69 -10.55 -27.23 -7.02
CA PRO A 69 -10.70 -28.56 -6.42
C PRO A 69 -11.65 -29.50 -7.18
N ASP A 70 -12.54 -28.95 -8.00
CA ASP A 70 -13.37 -29.70 -8.95
C ASP A 70 -12.91 -29.33 -10.37
N ALA A 71 -12.52 -30.33 -11.18
CA ALA A 71 -12.03 -30.12 -12.53
C ALA A 71 -12.99 -29.31 -13.43
N ASN A 72 -14.30 -29.31 -13.11
CA ASN A 72 -15.32 -28.53 -13.81
C ASN A 72 -15.81 -27.29 -13.03
N GLY A 73 -15.27 -27.05 -11.82
CA GLY A 73 -15.63 -25.91 -10.97
C GLY A 73 -14.95 -24.60 -11.38
N PRO A 74 -15.38 -23.45 -10.82
CA PRO A 74 -14.76 -22.17 -11.12
C PRO A 74 -13.31 -22.11 -10.61
N ARG A 75 -12.42 -21.53 -11.42
CA ARG A 75 -11.03 -21.27 -11.02
C ARG A 75 -10.98 -20.05 -10.12
N GLN A 76 -10.27 -20.15 -9.00
CA GLN A 76 -9.92 -19.00 -8.17
C GLN A 76 -8.45 -18.63 -8.42
N VAL A 77 -8.20 -17.48 -9.03
CA VAL A 77 -6.83 -16.97 -9.23
C VAL A 77 -6.25 -16.48 -7.90
N LEU A 78 -5.08 -17.00 -7.53
CA LEU A 78 -4.39 -16.66 -6.28
C LEU A 78 -3.13 -15.83 -6.50
N CYS A 79 -2.39 -16.07 -7.56
CA CYS A 79 -1.20 -15.31 -7.95
C CYS A 79 -1.13 -15.29 -9.47
N GLY A 80 -0.44 -14.31 -10.03
CA GLY A 80 -0.13 -14.33 -11.45
C GLY A 80 1.21 -13.69 -11.76
N CYS A 81 1.74 -13.96 -12.95
CA CYS A 81 3.00 -13.40 -13.45
C CYS A 81 3.04 -13.47 -14.97
N GLU A 82 4.08 -12.92 -15.57
CA GLU A 82 4.26 -12.89 -17.01
C GLU A 82 5.63 -13.45 -17.37
N THR A 83 5.72 -14.15 -18.50
CA THR A 83 6.99 -14.61 -19.05
C THR A 83 7.17 -14.14 -20.46
N PHE A 84 8.35 -13.61 -20.76
CA PHE A 84 8.73 -13.12 -22.07
C PHE A 84 9.66 -14.13 -22.73
N LYS A 85 9.30 -14.59 -23.92
CA LYS A 85 10.16 -15.45 -24.72
C LYS A 85 11.38 -14.66 -25.20
N LYS A 86 12.58 -15.18 -24.95
CA LYS A 86 13.86 -14.56 -25.29
C LYS A 86 14.67 -15.47 -26.18
N LYS A 87 15.21 -14.90 -27.26
CA LYS A 87 16.35 -15.51 -27.96
C LYS A 87 17.59 -15.34 -27.09
N ALA A 88 18.37 -16.39 -26.97
CA ALA A 88 19.57 -16.40 -26.15
C ALA A 88 20.66 -17.24 -26.81
N LEU A 89 21.89 -17.04 -26.35
CA LEU A 89 23.08 -17.77 -26.79
C LEU A 89 23.65 -18.54 -25.60
N VAL A 90 24.08 -19.78 -25.85
CA VAL A 90 24.88 -20.57 -24.92
C VAL A 90 26.19 -20.94 -25.62
N GLY A 91 27.31 -20.61 -24.99
CA GLY A 91 28.65 -20.87 -25.50
C GLY A 91 29.44 -21.77 -24.56
N LYS A 92 30.08 -22.80 -25.11
CA LYS A 92 31.00 -23.66 -24.37
C LYS A 92 32.04 -24.26 -25.31
N ASP A 93 33.30 -24.26 -24.90
CA ASP A 93 34.42 -24.90 -25.62
C ASP A 93 34.49 -24.50 -27.11
N GLY A 94 34.25 -23.23 -27.42
CA GLY A 94 34.28 -22.68 -28.79
C GLY A 94 33.02 -22.92 -29.63
N THR A 95 32.04 -23.65 -29.10
CA THR A 95 30.72 -23.84 -29.73
C THR A 95 29.74 -22.79 -29.21
N VAL A 96 28.85 -22.31 -30.08
CA VAL A 96 27.76 -21.38 -29.72
C VAL A 96 26.45 -21.90 -30.27
N GLU A 97 25.45 -22.02 -29.41
CA GLU A 97 24.12 -22.51 -29.73
C GLU A 97 23.07 -21.41 -29.53
N ASP A 98 22.15 -21.31 -30.49
CA ASP A 98 20.93 -20.51 -30.38
C ASP A 98 19.88 -21.27 -29.56
N VAL A 99 19.39 -20.65 -28.50
CA VAL A 99 18.43 -21.25 -27.58
C VAL A 99 17.28 -20.28 -27.27
N ILE A 100 16.19 -20.84 -26.77
CA ILE A 100 15.10 -20.06 -26.18
C ILE A 100 15.30 -20.03 -24.67
N SER A 101 15.18 -18.84 -24.09
CA SER A 101 15.11 -18.58 -22.65
C SER A 101 13.84 -17.77 -22.35
N HIS A 102 13.56 -17.56 -21.07
CA HIS A 102 12.39 -16.81 -20.62
C HIS A 102 12.78 -15.82 -19.52
N GLY A 103 12.37 -14.56 -19.70
CA GLY A 103 12.39 -13.55 -18.66
C GLY A 103 11.09 -13.58 -17.87
N ILE A 104 11.12 -13.56 -16.54
CA ILE A 104 9.93 -13.58 -15.68
C ILE A 104 9.71 -12.19 -15.10
N GLY A 105 8.57 -11.58 -15.44
CA GLY A 105 8.15 -10.27 -14.95
C GLY A 105 6.84 -10.33 -14.15
N SER A 106 6.51 -9.21 -13.52
CA SER A 106 5.17 -8.97 -12.96
C SER A 106 4.60 -10.05 -12.05
N VAL A 107 5.44 -10.69 -11.22
CA VAL A 107 4.95 -11.65 -10.21
C VAL A 107 4.14 -10.89 -9.17
N PHE A 108 2.83 -11.12 -9.19
CA PHE A 108 1.85 -10.45 -8.38
C PHE A 108 1.12 -11.47 -7.49
N CYS A 109 1.13 -11.17 -6.20
CA CYS A 109 0.25 -11.81 -5.23
C CYS A 109 -0.67 -10.74 -4.65
N PRO A 110 -1.99 -10.82 -4.87
CA PRO A 110 -2.98 -9.96 -4.23
C PRO A 110 -2.75 -9.87 -2.72
N PRO A 111 -2.89 -8.68 -2.09
CA PRO A 111 -2.62 -8.48 -0.67
C PRO A 111 -3.22 -9.54 0.27
N GLU A 112 -4.45 -9.98 0.00
CA GLU A 112 -5.20 -11.00 0.74
C GLU A 112 -4.57 -12.41 0.70
N PHE A 113 -3.65 -12.66 -0.24
CA PHE A 113 -2.98 -13.94 -0.45
C PHE A 113 -1.49 -13.90 -0.07
N ARG A 114 -0.95 -12.73 0.29
CA ARG A 114 0.45 -12.57 0.73
C ARG A 114 0.70 -13.29 2.05
N GLY A 115 1.95 -13.72 2.28
CA GLY A 115 2.35 -14.49 3.46
C GLY A 115 1.90 -15.96 3.49
N LYS A 116 1.01 -16.39 2.58
CA LYS A 116 0.47 -17.76 2.54
C LYS A 116 1.30 -18.74 1.69
N GLY A 117 2.39 -18.26 1.09
CA GLY A 117 3.32 -19.08 0.30
C GLY A 117 2.90 -19.34 -1.15
N TYR A 118 1.76 -18.83 -1.62
CA TYR A 118 1.27 -19.04 -2.99
C TYR A 118 2.22 -18.48 -4.07
N ALA A 119 2.75 -17.27 -3.90
CA ALA A 119 3.75 -16.72 -4.83
C ALA A 119 4.99 -17.64 -4.91
N GLY A 120 5.37 -18.19 -3.77
CA GLY A 120 6.47 -19.14 -3.69
C GLY A 120 6.17 -20.44 -4.44
N ARG A 121 4.95 -20.99 -4.30
CA ARG A 121 4.47 -22.16 -5.02
C ARG A 121 4.42 -21.90 -6.53
N MET A 122 3.83 -20.77 -6.94
CA MET A 122 3.72 -20.35 -8.33
C MET A 122 5.10 -20.32 -9.01
N ILE A 123 6.08 -19.67 -8.40
CA ILE A 123 7.41 -19.53 -8.98
C ILE A 123 8.16 -20.86 -9.06
N THR A 124 7.99 -21.74 -8.07
CA THR A 124 8.54 -23.09 -8.13
C THR A 124 7.98 -23.87 -9.32
N ASP A 125 6.66 -23.92 -9.45
CA ASP A 125 5.97 -24.64 -10.55
C ASP A 125 6.32 -24.03 -11.91
N LEU A 126 6.41 -22.70 -11.98
CA LEU A 126 6.74 -21.98 -13.20
C LEU A 126 8.14 -22.33 -13.71
N GLY A 127 9.14 -22.37 -12.83
CA GLY A 127 10.49 -22.69 -13.30
C GLY A 127 10.65 -24.13 -13.76
N GLU A 128 9.84 -25.07 -13.26
CA GLU A 128 9.77 -26.41 -13.86
C GLU A 128 9.09 -26.37 -15.24
N ARG A 129 8.00 -25.61 -15.37
CA ARG A 129 7.28 -25.45 -16.64
C ARG A 129 8.15 -24.82 -17.74
N LEU A 130 8.95 -23.81 -17.41
CA LEU A 130 9.76 -23.07 -18.37
C LEU A 130 10.88 -23.89 -19.02
N LYS A 131 11.30 -25.01 -18.42
CA LYS A 131 12.27 -25.93 -19.05
C LYS A 131 11.82 -26.43 -20.41
N THR A 132 10.51 -26.64 -20.58
CA THR A 132 9.94 -27.22 -21.80
C THR A 132 8.92 -26.30 -22.47
N TRP A 133 8.79 -25.04 -22.02
CA TRP A 133 7.82 -24.11 -22.57
C TRP A 133 8.35 -23.43 -23.84
N GLN A 134 7.59 -23.45 -24.93
CA GLN A 134 7.94 -22.80 -26.21
C GLN A 134 9.30 -23.22 -26.80
N VAL A 135 9.77 -24.42 -26.44
CA VAL A 135 10.92 -25.09 -27.05
C VAL A 135 10.42 -26.24 -27.91
N GLU A 136 11.22 -26.61 -28.91
CA GLU A 136 10.91 -27.75 -29.78
C GLU A 136 10.79 -29.05 -28.98
N GLU A 137 9.96 -29.97 -29.47
CA GLU A 137 9.76 -31.27 -28.83
C GLU A 137 11.10 -32.02 -28.66
N GLY A 138 11.37 -32.52 -27.45
CA GLY A 138 12.63 -33.17 -27.10
C GLY A 138 13.79 -32.23 -26.74
N LYS A 139 13.64 -30.91 -26.88
CA LYS A 139 14.62 -29.92 -26.40
C LYS A 139 14.20 -29.33 -25.05
N GLN A 140 15.16 -28.71 -24.36
CA GLN A 140 14.92 -27.96 -23.13
C GLN A 140 15.57 -26.58 -23.22
N SER A 141 14.90 -25.59 -22.62
CA SER A 141 15.51 -24.29 -22.34
C SER A 141 16.64 -24.49 -21.34
N PRO A 142 17.87 -24.01 -21.62
CA PRO A 142 19.01 -24.19 -20.73
C PRO A 142 18.96 -23.28 -19.51
N PHE A 143 18.19 -22.18 -19.55
CA PHE A 143 18.04 -21.28 -18.40
C PHE A 143 16.83 -20.35 -18.51
N SER A 144 16.43 -19.77 -17.38
CA SER A 144 15.47 -18.66 -17.31
C SER A 144 15.98 -17.58 -16.37
N ILE A 145 15.50 -16.34 -16.53
CA ILE A 145 16.02 -15.18 -15.81
C ILE A 145 14.90 -14.32 -15.21
N LEU A 146 15.24 -13.56 -14.18
CA LEU A 146 14.42 -12.50 -13.61
C LEU A 146 15.31 -11.45 -12.94
N TYR A 147 14.75 -10.28 -12.65
CA TYR A 147 15.41 -9.23 -11.87
C TYR A 147 14.65 -9.04 -10.56
N SER A 148 15.20 -9.50 -9.44
CA SER A 148 14.48 -9.55 -8.17
C SER A 148 14.43 -8.19 -7.47
N ASP A 149 13.23 -7.65 -7.25
CA ASP A 149 13.03 -6.43 -6.46
C ASP A 149 12.76 -6.67 -4.96
N ILE A 150 12.93 -7.92 -4.49
CA ILE A 150 12.62 -8.36 -3.12
C ILE A 150 13.83 -8.99 -2.43
N GLY A 151 15.04 -8.65 -2.88
CA GLY A 151 16.30 -9.21 -2.41
C GLY A 151 16.67 -10.54 -3.06
N LYS A 152 17.78 -11.13 -2.58
CA LYS A 152 18.40 -12.33 -3.19
C LYS A 152 17.70 -13.63 -2.80
N ASP A 153 17.19 -13.72 -1.58
CA ASP A 153 16.90 -15.03 -0.98
C ASP A 153 15.64 -15.71 -1.52
N PHE A 154 14.58 -14.95 -1.81
CA PHE A 154 13.30 -15.53 -2.24
C PHE A 154 13.46 -16.37 -3.52
N TYR A 155 14.16 -15.86 -4.52
CA TYR A 155 14.35 -16.56 -5.79
C TYR A 155 15.50 -17.57 -5.74
N ARG A 156 16.55 -17.27 -4.96
CA ARG A 156 17.70 -18.16 -4.76
C ARG A 156 17.30 -19.54 -4.26
N VAL A 157 16.44 -19.61 -3.23
CA VAL A 157 15.96 -20.89 -2.69
C VAL A 157 15.02 -21.65 -3.65
N ARG A 158 14.63 -21.03 -4.76
CA ARG A 158 13.77 -21.60 -5.82
C ARG A 158 14.53 -21.85 -7.13
N GLY A 159 15.85 -21.70 -7.11
CA GLY A 159 16.75 -22.06 -8.21
C GLY A 159 17.27 -20.88 -9.04
N TRP A 160 16.72 -19.68 -8.90
CA TRP A 160 17.24 -18.48 -9.58
C TRP A 160 18.35 -17.87 -8.73
N GLN A 161 19.59 -18.21 -9.06
CA GLN A 161 20.77 -17.78 -8.34
C GLN A 161 21.11 -16.33 -8.68
N PRO A 162 21.47 -15.50 -7.69
CA PRO A 162 21.82 -14.10 -7.94
C PRO A 162 23.18 -14.00 -8.65
N PHE A 163 23.23 -13.16 -9.67
CA PHE A 163 24.45 -12.75 -10.37
C PHE A 163 24.84 -11.33 -9.95
N PRO A 164 26.11 -10.91 -10.16
CA PRO A 164 26.51 -9.53 -9.94
C PRO A 164 25.58 -8.57 -10.68
N SER A 165 24.93 -7.67 -9.93
CA SER A 165 24.03 -6.65 -10.46
C SER A 165 24.51 -5.31 -9.94
N ALA A 166 24.85 -4.41 -10.86
CA ALA A 166 25.34 -3.08 -10.53
C ALA A 166 24.87 -2.07 -11.57
N HIS A 167 24.87 -0.80 -11.19
CA HIS A 167 24.49 0.29 -12.08
C HIS A 167 25.26 1.56 -11.77
N VAL A 168 25.22 2.50 -12.71
CA VAL A 168 25.68 3.89 -12.53
C VAL A 168 24.52 4.80 -12.88
N THR A 169 24.32 5.84 -12.07
CA THR A 169 23.37 6.91 -12.36
C THR A 169 24.10 8.20 -12.71
N LEU A 170 23.48 8.99 -13.58
CA LEU A 170 23.92 10.33 -13.95
C LEU A 170 22.72 11.27 -13.79
N PRO A 171 22.90 12.48 -13.24
CA PRO A 171 21.81 13.44 -13.12
C PRO A 171 21.34 13.88 -14.51
N SER A 172 20.04 14.16 -14.65
CA SER A 172 19.54 14.86 -15.84
C SER A 172 20.11 16.29 -15.89
N ARG A 173 20.40 16.78 -17.10
CA ARG A 173 20.90 18.15 -17.30
C ARG A 173 20.45 18.69 -18.66
N GLU A 174 20.16 19.98 -18.72
CA GLU A 174 20.10 20.69 -19.99
C GLU A 174 21.54 20.96 -20.47
N VAL A 175 22.06 20.06 -21.30
CA VAL A 175 23.38 20.18 -21.92
C VAL A 175 23.27 20.25 -23.43
N GLU A 176 24.21 20.95 -24.05
CA GLU A 176 24.30 21.00 -25.50
C GLU A 176 24.75 19.62 -26.03
N VAL A 177 24.06 19.16 -27.08
CA VAL A 177 24.36 17.89 -27.73
C VAL A 177 25.65 18.05 -28.54
N PRO A 178 26.66 17.19 -28.33
CA PRO A 178 27.91 17.28 -29.09
C PRO A 178 27.68 17.08 -30.60
N ALA A 179 28.32 17.90 -31.43
CA ALA A 179 28.11 17.91 -32.88
C ALA A 179 28.56 16.61 -33.59
N ASN A 180 29.42 15.82 -32.95
CA ASN A 180 29.97 14.57 -33.47
C ASN A 180 29.11 13.33 -33.15
N VAL A 181 27.88 13.51 -32.67
CA VAL A 181 26.97 12.42 -32.27
C VAL A 181 25.80 12.29 -33.25
N LYS A 182 25.59 11.10 -33.79
CA LYS A 182 24.36 10.75 -34.52
C LYS A 182 23.26 10.40 -33.51
N LEU A 183 22.14 11.13 -33.54
CA LEU A 183 20.94 10.78 -32.78
C LEU A 183 20.23 9.62 -33.47
N LEU A 184 19.90 8.57 -32.74
CA LEU A 184 19.29 7.37 -33.28
C LEU A 184 17.77 7.46 -33.25
N GLN A 185 17.13 7.14 -34.37
CA GLN A 185 15.69 7.02 -34.56
C GLN A 185 15.30 5.53 -34.69
N SER A 186 14.00 5.23 -34.72
CA SER A 186 13.52 3.84 -34.78
C SER A 186 14.05 3.05 -35.97
N GLU A 187 14.26 3.72 -37.11
CA GLU A 187 14.78 3.12 -38.34
C GLU A 187 16.25 2.66 -38.24
N ASP A 188 17.03 3.23 -37.32
CA ASP A 188 18.43 2.86 -37.11
C ASP A 188 18.58 1.56 -36.28
N LEU A 189 17.58 1.22 -35.48
CA LEU A 189 17.69 0.20 -34.43
C LEU A 189 17.84 -1.25 -34.95
N PRO A 190 17.16 -1.70 -36.02
CA PRO A 190 17.28 -3.08 -36.51
C PRO A 190 18.71 -3.47 -36.89
N GLU A 191 19.43 -2.59 -37.60
CA GLU A 191 20.81 -2.84 -38.02
C GLU A 191 21.75 -2.89 -36.81
N LEU A 192 21.58 -1.96 -35.86
CA LEU A 192 22.38 -1.91 -34.64
C LEU A 192 22.15 -3.12 -33.73
N CYS A 193 20.92 -3.63 -33.62
CA CYS A 193 20.64 -4.90 -32.93
C CYS A 193 21.35 -6.08 -33.59
N THR A 194 21.36 -6.13 -34.92
CA THR A 194 22.05 -7.19 -35.69
C THR A 194 23.57 -7.15 -35.46
N MET A 195 24.14 -5.94 -35.42
CA MET A 195 25.56 -5.75 -35.11
C MET A 195 25.91 -6.15 -33.66
N ASP A 196 25.11 -5.75 -32.68
CA ASP A 196 25.29 -6.13 -31.26
C ASP A 196 25.19 -7.66 -31.09
N GLU A 197 24.23 -8.33 -31.74
CA GLU A 197 24.15 -9.79 -31.73
C GLU A 197 25.45 -10.44 -32.25
N LYS A 198 26.02 -9.92 -33.34
CA LYS A 198 27.26 -10.46 -33.91
C LYS A 198 28.44 -10.34 -32.93
N LEU A 199 28.57 -9.20 -32.27
CA LEU A 199 29.61 -8.98 -31.25
C LEU A 199 29.40 -9.91 -30.04
N LEU A 200 28.15 -10.01 -29.57
CA LEU A 200 27.78 -10.85 -28.44
C LEU A 200 28.01 -12.33 -28.73
N ARG A 201 27.67 -12.81 -29.93
CA ARG A 201 27.91 -14.19 -30.38
C ARG A 201 29.39 -14.52 -30.40
N LYS A 202 30.24 -13.58 -30.85
CA LYS A 202 31.69 -13.75 -30.81
C LYS A 202 32.19 -13.88 -29.38
N ALA A 203 31.79 -12.98 -28.48
CA ALA A 203 32.20 -13.00 -27.07
C ALA A 203 31.72 -14.26 -26.31
N VAL A 204 30.52 -14.75 -26.63
CA VAL A 204 29.99 -16.03 -26.11
C VAL A 204 30.80 -17.22 -26.64
N GLY A 205 31.25 -17.18 -27.90
CA GLY A 205 32.06 -18.23 -28.53
C GLY A 205 33.54 -18.24 -28.18
N GLU A 206 34.07 -17.16 -27.60
CA GLU A 206 35.46 -17.12 -27.15
C GLU A 206 35.74 -18.19 -26.08
N SER A 207 36.68 -19.09 -26.38
CA SER A 207 37.08 -20.15 -25.47
C SER A 207 37.81 -19.58 -24.27
N THR A 208 37.16 -19.60 -23.10
CA THR A 208 37.78 -19.23 -21.82
C THR A 208 37.42 -20.26 -20.76
N SER A 209 38.45 -20.79 -20.10
CA SER A 209 38.40 -21.46 -18.78
C SER A 209 37.21 -22.38 -18.46
N GLY A 210 36.80 -23.28 -19.37
CA GLY A 210 35.82 -24.35 -19.08
C GLY A 210 34.42 -23.92 -18.62
N LYS A 211 34.17 -22.61 -18.50
CA LYS A 211 32.89 -22.02 -18.07
C LYS A 211 31.93 -21.93 -19.24
N THR A 212 30.64 -22.08 -18.94
CA THR A 212 29.57 -21.91 -19.91
C THR A 212 29.16 -20.45 -19.95
N LYS A 213 29.25 -19.81 -21.11
CA LYS A 213 28.82 -18.42 -21.30
C LYS A 213 27.37 -18.37 -21.76
N VAL A 214 26.59 -17.46 -21.21
CA VAL A 214 25.20 -17.24 -21.63
C VAL A 214 24.93 -15.76 -21.84
N ALA A 215 24.09 -15.43 -22.82
CA ALA A 215 23.66 -14.06 -23.06
C ALA A 215 22.27 -14.01 -23.67
N LEU A 216 21.51 -12.96 -23.36
CA LEU A 216 20.24 -12.67 -24.05
C LEU A 216 20.53 -11.89 -25.33
N VAL A 217 19.92 -12.29 -26.44
CA VAL A 217 20.06 -11.58 -27.71
C VAL A 217 19.24 -10.28 -27.67
N PRO A 218 19.84 -9.13 -28.00
CA PRO A 218 19.15 -7.84 -28.06
C PRO A 218 18.23 -7.80 -29.29
N GLY A 219 16.98 -8.26 -29.13
CA GLY A 219 16.01 -8.32 -30.22
C GLY A 219 15.32 -6.97 -30.48
N HIS A 220 15.18 -6.61 -31.77
CA HIS A 220 14.46 -5.41 -32.21
C HIS A 220 13.02 -5.33 -31.65
N GLY A 221 12.28 -6.46 -31.63
CA GLY A 221 10.93 -6.50 -31.07
C GLY A 221 10.85 -6.17 -29.56
N THR A 222 11.85 -6.58 -28.77
CA THR A 222 11.93 -6.17 -27.35
C THR A 222 12.17 -4.66 -27.23
N LEU A 223 12.93 -4.08 -28.16
CA LEU A 223 13.15 -2.65 -28.21
C LEU A 223 11.87 -1.90 -28.60
N LEU A 224 11.18 -2.33 -29.65
CA LEU A 224 9.89 -1.76 -30.06
C LEU A 224 8.85 -1.83 -28.94
N TRP A 225 8.81 -2.94 -28.19
CA TRP A 225 7.96 -3.07 -27.01
C TRP A 225 8.20 -1.94 -26.00
N HIS A 226 9.46 -1.61 -25.70
CA HIS A 226 9.80 -0.45 -24.85
C HIS A 226 9.39 0.88 -25.46
N LEU A 227 9.66 1.06 -26.74
CA LEU A 227 9.34 2.30 -27.46
C LEU A 227 7.82 2.55 -27.50
N SER A 228 7.02 1.48 -27.66
CA SER A 228 5.56 1.52 -27.61
C SER A 228 5.05 1.90 -26.21
N ARG A 229 5.62 1.31 -25.15
CA ARG A 229 5.27 1.67 -23.76
C ARG A 229 5.55 3.14 -23.45
N GLN A 230 6.76 3.61 -23.74
CA GLN A 230 7.12 5.01 -23.48
C GLN A 230 6.28 5.98 -24.32
N LYS A 231 5.92 5.60 -25.57
CA LYS A 231 5.11 6.43 -26.46
C LYS A 231 3.73 6.69 -25.88
N THR A 232 3.06 5.66 -25.35
CA THR A 232 1.74 5.81 -24.72
C THR A 232 1.80 6.72 -23.50
N VAL A 233 2.83 6.57 -22.66
CA VAL A 233 3.03 7.43 -21.48
C VAL A 233 3.31 8.88 -21.89
N ALA A 234 4.27 9.08 -22.80
CA ALA A 234 4.65 10.40 -23.29
C ALA A 234 3.49 11.14 -23.97
N ASN A 235 2.71 10.46 -24.80
CA ASN A 235 1.52 11.04 -25.43
C ASN A 235 0.44 11.38 -24.41
N THR A 236 0.30 10.57 -23.35
CA THR A 236 -0.66 10.85 -22.29
C THR A 236 -0.27 12.12 -21.52
N LEU A 237 0.97 12.21 -21.07
CA LEU A 237 1.47 13.27 -20.20
C LEU A 237 1.80 14.58 -20.94
N TYR A 238 2.45 14.49 -22.10
CA TYR A 238 3.05 15.65 -22.78
C TYR A 238 2.44 15.95 -24.15
N LYS A 239 1.52 15.11 -24.64
CA LYS A 239 0.95 15.21 -26.01
C LYS A 239 2.04 15.23 -27.10
N LYS A 240 3.16 14.57 -26.85
CA LYS A 240 4.33 14.49 -27.73
C LYS A 240 4.90 13.07 -27.70
N THR A 241 5.49 12.65 -28.81
CA THR A 241 6.17 11.36 -28.95
C THR A 241 7.69 11.55 -28.97
N PRO A 242 8.47 10.78 -28.18
CA PRO A 242 9.93 10.79 -28.27
C PRO A 242 10.39 10.31 -29.65
N SER A 243 11.29 11.06 -30.29
CA SER A 243 11.89 10.71 -31.59
C SER A 243 13.34 10.25 -31.50
N VAL A 244 14.02 10.54 -30.37
CA VAL A 244 15.39 10.12 -30.11
C VAL A 244 15.38 8.93 -29.17
N HIS A 245 15.91 7.80 -29.65
CA HIS A 245 15.92 6.51 -28.95
C HIS A 245 17.32 6.04 -28.60
N GLY A 246 18.34 6.79 -29.01
CA GLY A 246 19.73 6.46 -28.76
C GLY A 246 20.69 7.50 -29.32
N ALA A 247 21.97 7.21 -29.21
CA ALA A 247 23.05 7.99 -29.80
C ALA A 247 24.18 7.07 -30.27
N MET A 248 24.88 7.49 -31.32
CA MET A 248 26.06 6.80 -31.86
C MET A 248 27.18 7.79 -32.16
N VAL A 249 28.42 7.39 -31.89
CA VAL A 249 29.64 8.11 -32.24
C VAL A 249 30.48 7.23 -33.16
N GLY A 250 31.06 7.86 -34.18
CA GLY A 250 31.87 7.21 -35.21
C GLY A 250 31.05 6.72 -36.40
N ASP A 251 31.71 6.66 -37.56
CA ASP A 251 31.18 6.15 -38.83
C ASP A 251 31.99 4.96 -39.38
N THR A 252 33.13 4.66 -38.75
CA THR A 252 34.09 3.65 -39.20
C THR A 252 33.80 2.29 -38.55
N PRO A 253 33.48 1.24 -39.32
CA PRO A 253 33.26 -0.10 -38.79
C PRO A 253 34.45 -0.61 -37.98
N GLY A 254 34.17 -1.16 -36.81
CA GLY A 254 35.16 -1.66 -35.85
C GLY A 254 35.55 -0.67 -34.76
N SER A 255 35.12 0.60 -34.85
CA SER A 255 35.41 1.62 -33.82
C SER A 255 34.18 2.42 -33.38
N ARG A 256 32.96 2.03 -33.78
CA ARG A 256 31.73 2.75 -33.40
C ARG A 256 31.37 2.47 -31.95
N VAL A 257 30.72 3.44 -31.33
CA VAL A 257 30.10 3.31 -30.01
C VAL A 257 28.66 3.76 -30.13
N TRP A 258 27.70 2.99 -29.62
CA TRP A 258 26.30 3.41 -29.60
C TRP A 258 25.58 2.95 -28.34
N ALA A 259 24.53 3.66 -28.00
CA ALA A 259 23.60 3.27 -26.96
C ALA A 259 22.16 3.53 -27.38
N TYR A 260 21.24 2.73 -26.86
CA TYR A 260 19.81 2.93 -27.00
C TYR A 260 19.12 2.85 -25.63
N TRP A 261 18.03 3.59 -25.48
CA TRP A 261 17.38 3.81 -24.19
C TRP A 261 15.86 3.84 -24.26
N THR A 262 15.26 3.64 -23.10
CA THR A 262 13.83 3.84 -22.86
C THR A 262 13.60 4.83 -21.73
N ARG A 263 12.38 5.33 -21.66
CA ARG A 263 11.92 6.32 -20.69
C ARG A 263 10.87 5.69 -19.79
N VAL A 264 11.14 5.68 -18.49
CA VAL A 264 10.19 5.21 -17.49
C VAL A 264 9.80 6.41 -16.64
N TRP A 265 8.59 6.92 -16.83
CA TRP A 265 8.07 7.98 -15.97
C TRP A 265 7.51 7.37 -14.70
N ALA A 266 8.10 7.80 -13.59
CA ALA A 266 7.58 7.59 -12.28
C ALA A 266 6.47 8.62 -12.00
N GLY A 267 5.71 8.36 -10.96
CA GLY A 267 4.80 9.33 -10.40
C GLY A 267 5.40 10.66 -9.93
N PRO A 268 4.60 11.75 -9.80
CA PRO A 268 5.06 13.02 -9.18
C PRO A 268 5.72 12.92 -7.81
N GLU A 269 5.46 11.82 -7.11
CA GLU A 269 6.04 11.46 -5.81
C GLU A 269 6.36 9.97 -5.95
N GLU A 270 7.37 9.54 -6.70
CA GLU A 270 7.84 8.14 -6.70
C GLU A 270 9.37 8.18 -6.65
N ASP A 271 9.95 7.28 -5.87
CA ASP A 271 11.41 7.07 -5.74
C ASP A 271 11.71 5.62 -6.17
N PRO A 272 12.56 5.37 -7.20
CA PRO A 272 13.38 6.33 -7.94
C PRO A 272 12.54 7.30 -8.83
N PRO A 273 13.10 8.46 -9.19
CA PRO A 273 12.42 9.44 -10.03
C PRO A 273 12.14 8.89 -11.43
N SER A 274 11.42 9.67 -12.25
CA SER A 274 11.33 9.39 -13.69
C SER A 274 12.74 9.27 -14.27
N THR A 275 13.03 8.16 -14.94
CA THR A 275 14.39 7.75 -15.29
C THR A 275 14.51 7.40 -16.77
N LEU A 276 15.60 7.84 -17.39
CA LEU A 276 16.03 7.37 -18.70
C LEU A 276 16.95 6.17 -18.52
N HIS A 277 16.52 4.99 -18.94
CA HIS A 277 17.29 3.77 -18.83
C HIS A 277 18.05 3.50 -20.13
N ILE A 278 19.38 3.53 -20.07
CA ILE A 278 20.21 3.00 -21.14
C ILE A 278 20.08 1.48 -21.10
N LEU A 279 19.34 0.94 -22.08
CA LEU A 279 19.07 -0.50 -22.18
C LEU A 279 20.32 -1.27 -22.61
N ARG A 280 21.18 -0.61 -23.40
CA ARG A 280 22.44 -1.16 -23.88
C ARG A 280 23.39 -0.04 -24.28
N LEU A 281 24.66 -0.20 -23.92
CA LEU A 281 25.79 0.52 -24.48
C LEU A 281 26.70 -0.51 -25.17
N VAL A 282 27.01 -0.28 -26.44
CA VAL A 282 27.82 -1.18 -27.26
C VAL A 282 29.06 -0.45 -27.73
N ILE A 283 30.20 -1.14 -27.63
CA ILE A 283 31.50 -0.71 -28.13
C ILE A 283 31.90 -1.74 -29.19
N GLU A 284 32.06 -1.30 -30.44
CA GLU A 284 32.38 -2.20 -31.54
C GLU A 284 33.84 -2.68 -31.48
N ASP A 285 34.74 -1.86 -30.96
CA ASP A 285 36.14 -2.22 -30.75
C ASP A 285 36.23 -3.17 -29.53
N GLU A 286 36.41 -4.45 -29.84
CA GLU A 286 36.45 -5.54 -28.87
C GLU A 286 37.61 -5.41 -27.88
N SER A 287 38.66 -4.64 -28.19
CA SER A 287 39.76 -4.40 -27.26
C SER A 287 39.34 -3.61 -26.00
N PHE A 288 38.15 -3.01 -26.05
CA PHE A 288 37.55 -2.21 -24.97
C PHE A 288 36.25 -2.81 -24.40
N SER A 289 35.76 -3.94 -24.93
CA SER A 289 34.49 -4.55 -24.52
C SER A 289 34.70 -5.97 -23.99
N ASP A 290 34.83 -6.10 -22.67
CA ASP A 290 34.99 -7.40 -22.01
C ASP A 290 33.68 -7.95 -21.39
N PHE A 291 32.58 -7.21 -21.48
CA PHE A 291 31.29 -7.52 -20.85
C PHE A 291 31.38 -7.79 -19.34
N THR A 292 32.47 -7.32 -18.70
CA THR A 292 32.67 -7.43 -17.27
C THR A 292 32.25 -6.16 -16.55
N ALA A 293 31.89 -6.30 -15.27
CA ALA A 293 31.63 -5.15 -14.43
C ALA A 293 32.91 -4.33 -14.24
N ALA A 294 32.76 -3.00 -14.17
CA ALA A 294 33.88 -2.09 -14.00
C ALA A 294 34.76 -2.45 -12.79
N SER A 295 36.08 -2.34 -12.97
CA SER A 295 37.06 -2.41 -11.87
C SER A 295 37.88 -1.11 -11.80
N PRO A 296 38.41 -0.74 -10.61
CA PRO A 296 39.28 0.42 -10.48
C PRO A 296 40.48 0.39 -11.44
N GLU A 297 41.10 -0.78 -11.63
CA GLU A 297 42.24 -0.96 -12.53
C GLU A 297 41.84 -0.75 -14.00
N GLY A 298 40.67 -1.26 -14.38
CA GLY A 298 40.14 -1.08 -15.74
C GLY A 298 39.81 0.39 -16.03
N VAL A 299 39.23 1.10 -15.06
CA VAL A 299 38.94 2.54 -15.18
C VAL A 299 40.24 3.32 -15.39
N ALA A 300 41.23 3.11 -14.52
CA ALA A 300 42.51 3.80 -14.59
C ALA A 300 43.24 3.54 -15.92
N LYS A 301 43.14 2.31 -16.45
CA LYS A 301 43.72 1.93 -17.75
C LYS A 301 43.06 2.66 -18.93
N LEU A 302 41.76 2.94 -18.85
CA LEU A 302 40.97 3.41 -19.98
C LEU A 302 40.63 4.90 -19.94
N GLN A 303 40.81 5.58 -18.81
CA GLN A 303 40.33 6.96 -18.56
C GLN A 303 40.69 8.00 -19.64
N ASP A 304 41.82 7.83 -20.33
CA ASP A 304 42.33 8.77 -21.34
C ASP A 304 42.10 8.30 -22.80
N SER A 305 41.46 7.13 -22.98
CA SER A 305 41.21 6.53 -24.29
C SER A 305 40.16 7.28 -25.10
N GLN A 306 40.17 7.09 -26.43
CA GLN A 306 39.17 7.69 -27.32
C GLN A 306 37.76 7.13 -27.05
N VAL A 307 37.63 5.82 -26.80
CA VAL A 307 36.34 5.18 -26.50
C VAL A 307 35.66 5.82 -25.27
N VAL A 308 36.41 6.22 -24.25
CA VAL A 308 35.86 6.91 -23.08
C VAL A 308 35.29 8.29 -23.44
N ARG A 309 35.91 9.03 -24.37
CA ARG A 309 35.39 10.31 -24.87
C ARG A 309 34.15 10.10 -25.74
N ASP A 310 34.10 9.02 -26.50
CA ASP A 310 32.96 8.69 -27.36
C ASP A 310 31.74 8.31 -26.50
N ILE A 311 31.93 7.52 -25.43
CA ILE A 311 30.88 7.22 -24.45
C ILE A 311 30.45 8.48 -23.68
N GLU A 312 31.40 9.36 -23.30
CA GLU A 312 31.10 10.64 -22.65
C GLU A 312 30.12 11.46 -23.50
N ALA A 313 30.33 11.53 -24.81
CA ALA A 313 29.46 12.23 -25.73
C ALA A 313 28.04 11.63 -25.77
N ILE A 314 27.92 10.29 -25.78
CA ILE A 314 26.63 9.58 -25.69
C ILE A 314 25.92 9.90 -24.38
N PHE A 315 26.62 9.90 -23.25
CA PHE A 315 26.03 10.24 -21.95
C PHE A 315 25.53 11.68 -21.88
N ARG A 316 26.23 12.64 -22.51
CA ARG A 316 25.74 14.02 -22.62
C ARG A 316 24.42 14.08 -23.41
N VAL A 317 24.28 13.29 -24.48
CA VAL A 317 22.99 13.19 -25.20
C VAL A 317 21.92 12.58 -24.31
N ALA A 318 22.23 11.52 -23.57
CA ALA A 318 21.28 10.90 -22.65
C ALA A 318 20.83 11.88 -21.54
N GLN A 319 21.74 12.68 -20.97
CA GLN A 319 21.41 13.73 -19.98
C GLN A 319 20.49 14.80 -20.58
N ALA A 320 20.78 15.26 -21.80
CA ALA A 320 19.96 16.23 -22.51
C ALA A 320 18.55 15.68 -22.80
N GLU A 321 18.45 14.42 -23.23
CA GLU A 321 17.16 13.76 -23.44
C GLU A 321 16.40 13.56 -22.13
N ALA A 322 17.06 13.16 -21.04
CA ALA A 322 16.43 13.07 -19.73
C ALA A 322 15.88 14.44 -19.28
N GLY A 323 16.66 15.52 -19.45
CA GLY A 323 16.22 16.89 -19.16
C GLY A 323 15.00 17.31 -19.97
N ARG A 324 15.01 17.08 -21.30
CA ARG A 324 13.89 17.39 -22.21
C ARG A 324 12.57 16.72 -21.81
N TRP A 325 12.65 15.55 -21.18
CA TRP A 325 11.49 14.76 -20.76
C TRP A 325 11.21 14.85 -19.25
N ASN A 326 11.79 15.83 -18.57
CA ASN A 326 11.61 16.12 -17.15
C ASN A 326 11.88 14.90 -16.25
N MET A 327 12.99 14.21 -16.52
CA MET A 327 13.47 13.06 -15.76
C MET A 327 14.46 13.50 -14.69
N GLY A 328 14.55 12.75 -13.59
CA GLY A 328 15.52 12.99 -12.53
C GLY A 328 16.92 12.52 -12.93
N GLU A 329 17.02 11.39 -13.63
CA GLU A 329 18.30 10.74 -13.88
C GLU A 329 18.35 9.90 -15.17
N VAL A 330 19.59 9.55 -15.54
CA VAL A 330 19.95 8.56 -16.54
C VAL A 330 20.60 7.38 -15.81
N LEU A 331 20.20 6.16 -16.14
CA LEU A 331 20.67 4.95 -15.47
C LEU A 331 21.23 3.95 -16.49
N LEU A 332 22.46 3.48 -16.26
CA LEU A 332 23.11 2.40 -17.01
C LEU A 332 23.38 1.20 -16.10
N TRP A 333 22.95 0.02 -16.54
CA TRP A 333 23.21 -1.24 -15.85
C TRP A 333 24.51 -1.90 -16.33
N ASN A 334 25.12 -2.68 -15.43
CA ASN A 334 26.33 -3.47 -15.70
C ASN A 334 27.41 -2.66 -16.43
N SER A 335 27.72 -1.47 -15.91
CA SER A 335 28.69 -0.56 -16.52
C SER A 335 30.06 -1.21 -16.63
N SER A 336 30.61 -1.24 -17.85
CA SER A 336 32.01 -1.61 -18.08
C SER A 336 32.97 -0.56 -17.52
N SER A 337 34.25 -0.91 -17.41
CA SER A 337 35.28 0.04 -16.97
C SER A 337 35.35 1.30 -17.85
N ALA A 338 35.17 1.16 -19.17
CA ALA A 338 35.11 2.30 -20.09
C ALA A 338 33.87 3.18 -19.82
N ALA A 339 32.71 2.56 -19.56
CA ALA A 339 31.48 3.27 -19.26
C ALA A 339 31.57 4.02 -17.92
N LEU A 340 32.14 3.41 -16.89
CA LEU A 340 32.34 4.10 -15.60
C LEU A 340 33.34 5.26 -15.72
N ALA A 341 34.45 5.07 -16.44
CA ALA A 341 35.39 6.15 -16.70
C ALA A 341 34.74 7.33 -17.43
N ALA A 342 33.89 7.05 -18.42
CA ALA A 342 33.11 8.08 -19.12
C ALA A 342 32.09 8.76 -18.20
N ALA A 343 31.40 8.00 -17.34
CA ALA A 343 30.45 8.54 -16.37
C ALA A 343 31.14 9.51 -15.40
N GLN A 344 32.33 9.16 -14.91
CA GLN A 344 33.14 10.00 -14.01
C GLN A 344 33.62 11.30 -14.66
N ARG A 345 33.75 11.33 -15.99
CA ARG A 345 34.06 12.56 -16.74
C ARG A 345 32.86 13.48 -16.89
N VAL A 346 31.66 12.91 -16.99
CA VAL A 346 30.39 13.66 -17.05
C VAL A 346 29.97 14.17 -15.67
N GLU A 347 30.13 13.32 -14.66
CA GLU A 347 29.78 13.56 -13.27
C GLU A 347 30.86 12.94 -12.37
N SER A 348 31.70 13.77 -11.76
CA SER A 348 32.85 13.29 -10.98
C SER A 348 32.48 12.43 -9.78
N SER A 349 31.24 12.53 -9.31
CA SER A 349 30.68 11.70 -8.22
C SER A 349 30.13 10.35 -8.69
N ALA A 350 30.13 10.06 -10.00
CA ALA A 350 29.59 8.82 -10.54
C ALA A 350 30.36 7.61 -10.00
N GLU A 351 29.62 6.69 -9.38
CA GLU A 351 30.14 5.45 -8.81
C GLU A 351 29.28 4.25 -9.22
N VAL A 352 29.86 3.06 -9.10
CA VAL A 352 29.13 1.81 -9.31
C VAL A 352 28.39 1.45 -8.04
N VAL A 353 27.07 1.39 -8.15
CA VAL A 353 26.20 0.98 -7.05
C VAL A 353 25.81 -0.49 -7.25
N HIS A 354 26.29 -1.35 -6.35
CA HIS A 354 25.92 -2.75 -6.30
C HIS A 354 24.52 -2.94 -5.71
N ARG A 355 23.68 -3.69 -6.42
CA ARG A 355 22.28 -3.92 -6.06
C ARG A 355 22.14 -5.11 -5.12
N GLU A 356 21.70 -4.83 -3.89
CA GLU A 356 21.47 -5.84 -2.85
C GLU A 356 19.99 -6.03 -2.49
N LYS A 357 19.16 -5.02 -2.78
CA LYS A 357 17.76 -4.99 -2.36
C LYS A 357 16.80 -5.21 -3.51
N GLU A 358 17.05 -4.53 -4.62
CA GLU A 358 16.13 -4.51 -5.74
C GLU A 358 16.83 -4.70 -7.07
N SER A 359 16.09 -5.16 -8.07
CA SER A 359 16.54 -5.27 -9.44
C SER A 359 17.81 -6.14 -9.55
N ILE A 360 17.80 -7.27 -8.85
CA ILE A 360 18.94 -8.19 -8.77
C ILE A 360 18.84 -9.23 -9.89
N ALA A 361 19.77 -9.17 -10.84
CA ALA A 361 19.89 -10.15 -11.91
C ALA A 361 19.99 -11.56 -11.34
N SER A 362 19.03 -12.43 -11.65
CA SER A 362 18.94 -13.78 -11.11
C SER A 362 18.65 -14.77 -12.23
N LEU A 363 19.44 -15.85 -12.30
CA LEU A 363 19.37 -16.85 -13.36
C LEU A 363 19.17 -18.23 -12.75
N ARG A 364 18.21 -18.98 -13.31
CA ARG A 364 18.01 -20.39 -13.01
C ARG A 364 18.58 -21.24 -14.14
N TRP A 365 19.61 -22.02 -13.83
CA TRP A 365 20.29 -22.90 -14.76
C TRP A 365 19.61 -24.26 -14.81
N TYR A 366 19.32 -24.74 -16.03
CA TYR A 366 18.74 -26.06 -16.32
C TYR A 366 19.69 -26.97 -17.09
N GLY A 367 20.74 -26.41 -17.70
CA GLY A 367 21.74 -27.16 -18.45
C GLY A 367 22.61 -28.05 -17.56
N SER A 368 23.50 -28.82 -18.20
CA SER A 368 24.44 -29.69 -17.48
C SER A 368 25.47 -28.89 -16.66
N GLY A 369 25.85 -29.40 -15.48
CA GLY A 369 26.87 -28.80 -14.62
C GLY A 369 26.31 -27.85 -13.56
N SER A 370 27.21 -27.18 -12.83
CA SER A 370 26.82 -26.21 -11.80
C SER A 370 26.49 -24.86 -12.42
N TRP A 371 25.57 -24.12 -11.80
CA TRP A 371 25.32 -22.72 -12.14
C TRP A 371 26.54 -21.83 -11.84
N GLU A 372 27.43 -22.26 -10.95
CA GLU A 372 28.69 -21.54 -10.60
C GLU A 372 29.68 -21.50 -11.77
N ASP A 373 29.54 -22.45 -12.70
CA ASP A 373 30.32 -22.51 -13.94
C ASP A 373 29.70 -21.66 -15.06
N VAL A 374 28.58 -20.99 -14.80
CA VAL A 374 27.90 -20.13 -15.77
C VAL A 374 28.40 -18.70 -15.65
N GLN A 375 28.79 -18.12 -16.78
CA GLN A 375 29.09 -16.69 -16.91
C GLN A 375 27.98 -16.03 -17.73
N TRP A 376 27.22 -15.13 -17.09
CA TRP A 376 26.17 -14.37 -17.77
C TRP A 376 26.75 -13.05 -18.31
N LEU A 377 26.94 -12.98 -19.62
CA LEU A 377 27.40 -11.78 -20.31
C LEU A 377 26.23 -10.83 -20.58
N ALA A 378 26.49 -9.52 -20.50
CA ALA A 378 25.51 -8.49 -20.81
C ALA A 378 24.19 -8.70 -20.05
N ASN A 379 24.29 -8.84 -18.72
CA ASN A 379 23.15 -9.09 -17.83
C ASN A 379 22.39 -7.81 -17.44
N GLU A 380 22.48 -6.76 -18.25
CA GLU A 380 21.76 -5.50 -18.00
C GLU A 380 20.26 -5.77 -17.88
N ASN A 381 19.56 -5.03 -17.02
CA ASN A 381 18.10 -5.13 -16.99
C ASN A 381 17.51 -4.49 -18.24
N ARG A 382 17.01 -5.36 -19.13
CA ARG A 382 16.41 -4.98 -20.41
C ARG A 382 14.90 -4.83 -20.36
N GLU A 383 14.26 -4.86 -19.19
CA GLU A 383 12.82 -4.61 -19.01
C GLU A 383 12.50 -3.72 -17.78
N PRO A 384 13.08 -2.51 -17.67
CA PRO A 384 12.78 -1.60 -16.56
C PRO A 384 11.27 -1.26 -16.49
N GLY A 385 10.74 -1.17 -15.27
CA GLY A 385 9.33 -0.84 -15.03
C GLY A 385 8.32 -2.01 -15.24
N ARG A 386 8.77 -3.26 -15.20
CA ARG A 386 7.90 -4.46 -15.10
C ARG A 386 8.33 -5.48 -14.02
N TYR A 387 9.29 -5.15 -13.16
CA TYR A 387 9.75 -6.07 -12.11
C TYR A 387 9.26 -5.65 -10.70
N LEU A 388 8.68 -6.66 -10.04
CA LEU A 388 8.66 -7.10 -8.62
C LEU A 388 8.47 -6.18 -7.39
N ASN A 389 7.44 -5.33 -7.32
CA ASN A 389 6.93 -4.92 -6.00
C ASN A 389 6.17 -6.07 -5.29
N CYS A 390 6.87 -6.96 -4.58
CA CYS A 390 6.27 -7.95 -3.67
C CYS A 390 6.89 -7.89 -2.26
N VAL A 391 6.44 -6.90 -1.47
CA VAL A 391 6.44 -6.82 0.00
C VAL A 391 7.58 -7.53 0.76
N SER A 392 8.58 -6.73 1.16
CA SER A 392 9.39 -6.99 2.36
C SER A 392 8.65 -6.47 3.60
N GLU A 393 8.44 -7.33 4.59
CA GLU A 393 7.58 -7.17 5.78
C GLU A 393 8.03 -6.10 6.80
N THR A 394 9.12 -5.35 6.58
CA THR A 394 9.66 -4.46 7.64
C THR A 394 9.73 -2.96 7.29
N LEU A 395 9.45 -2.54 6.05
CA LEU A 395 9.36 -1.12 5.70
C LEU A 395 8.12 -0.72 4.88
N ALA A 396 7.37 -1.70 4.36
CA ALA A 396 6.14 -1.44 3.59
C ALA A 396 5.01 -0.81 4.43
N PHE A 397 5.06 -0.93 5.76
CA PHE A 397 4.08 -0.30 6.65
C PHE A 397 4.21 1.24 6.71
N LEU A 398 5.36 1.81 6.33
CA LEU A 398 5.62 3.25 6.40
C LEU A 398 5.62 3.95 5.02
N LEU A 399 5.96 3.25 3.93
CA LEU A 399 6.06 3.83 2.58
C LEU A 399 4.78 3.70 1.75
N VAL A 400 3.92 2.70 2.00
CA VAL A 400 2.57 2.61 1.38
C VAL A 400 1.65 3.75 1.86
N LEU A 401 2.02 4.47 2.92
CA LEU A 401 1.35 5.69 3.37
C LEU A 401 1.69 6.92 2.54
N ILE A 402 2.73 6.91 1.70
CA ILE A 402 3.38 8.16 1.27
C ILE A 402 3.15 8.53 -0.21
N GLN A 403 2.73 7.64 -1.11
CA GLN A 403 2.69 7.98 -2.54
C GLN A 403 1.38 7.59 -3.26
N LYS A 404 0.43 8.55 -3.19
CA LYS A 404 -0.72 8.88 -4.06
C LYS A 404 -2.10 8.20 -3.95
N HIS A 405 -3.10 9.08 -3.76
CA HIS A 405 -4.39 9.17 -4.49
C HIS A 405 -5.10 7.85 -4.86
N ALA A 406 -5.24 6.98 -3.86
CA ALA A 406 -6.51 6.45 -3.36
C ALA A 406 -6.16 5.79 -2.01
N VAL A 407 -5.61 6.59 -1.09
CA VAL A 407 -5.13 6.06 0.19
C VAL A 407 -6.36 5.82 1.05
N HIS A 408 -6.70 4.54 1.23
CA HIS A 408 -7.59 4.13 2.29
C HIS A 408 -6.75 3.66 3.47
N PHE A 409 -7.09 4.13 4.66
CA PHE A 409 -6.48 3.62 5.88
C PHE A 409 -6.84 2.14 6.05
N VAL A 410 -5.87 1.24 5.96
CA VAL A 410 -6.09 -0.15 6.36
C VAL A 410 -6.08 -0.19 7.88
N ALA A 411 -7.26 -0.26 8.49
CA ALA A 411 -7.39 -0.57 9.92
C ALA A 411 -6.63 -1.88 10.23
N PRO A 412 -6.18 -2.13 11.48
CA PRO A 412 -5.51 -3.38 11.81
C PRO A 412 -6.31 -4.58 11.32
N PHE A 413 -5.64 -5.68 10.96
CA PHE A 413 -6.18 -6.89 10.31
C PHE A 413 -7.55 -7.38 10.83
N SER A 414 -7.88 -7.09 12.09
CA SER A 414 -9.12 -7.47 12.75
C SER A 414 -10.27 -6.42 12.69
N LEU A 415 -10.02 -5.16 12.33
CA LEU A 415 -11.05 -4.12 12.11
C LEU A 415 -11.36 -3.88 10.62
N SER A 416 -10.44 -4.23 9.71
CA SER A 416 -10.61 -4.05 8.27
C SER A 416 -11.78 -4.86 7.69
N GLU A 417 -12.28 -5.87 8.40
CA GLU A 417 -13.52 -6.57 8.05
C GLU A 417 -14.77 -5.67 8.24
N PHE A 418 -14.71 -4.70 9.14
CA PHE A 418 -15.86 -3.89 9.56
C PHE A 418 -15.87 -2.47 8.98
N LEU A 419 -14.71 -1.93 8.59
CA LEU A 419 -14.58 -0.53 8.16
C LEU A 419 -13.41 -0.34 7.17
N LEU A 420 -13.58 0.63 6.26
CA LEU A 420 -12.58 1.09 5.28
C LEU A 420 -11.77 2.29 5.77
N VAL A 421 -12.40 3.16 6.57
CA VAL A 421 -11.77 4.35 7.16
C VAL A 421 -11.81 4.18 8.68
N PRO A 422 -10.70 4.33 9.44
CA PRO A 422 -10.51 4.02 10.87
C PRO A 422 -11.20 5.07 11.75
N VAL A 423 -12.48 5.26 11.48
CA VAL A 423 -13.40 6.19 12.11
C VAL A 423 -14.58 5.37 12.61
N VAL A 424 -14.77 5.44 13.91
CA VAL A 424 -15.88 4.78 14.62
C VAL A 424 -16.83 5.85 15.12
N GLN A 425 -18.12 5.66 14.84
CA GLN A 425 -19.19 6.35 15.56
C GLN A 425 -19.53 5.51 16.79
N GLY A 426 -19.11 5.94 17.97
CA GLY A 426 -19.32 5.20 19.22
C GLY A 426 -20.76 5.26 19.70
N GLY A 427 -21.11 4.44 20.70
CA GLY A 427 -22.42 4.48 21.34
C GLY A 427 -22.78 5.89 21.83
N MET A 428 -23.95 6.38 21.41
CA MET A 428 -24.48 7.69 21.76
C MET A 428 -25.94 7.54 22.19
N MET A 429 -26.17 7.62 23.50
CA MET A 429 -27.51 7.56 24.07
C MET A 429 -28.41 8.62 23.41
N TRP A 430 -29.58 8.19 22.93
CA TRP A 430 -30.56 9.04 22.22
C TRP A 430 -30.15 9.57 20.84
N VAL A 431 -29.01 9.16 20.28
CA VAL A 431 -28.55 9.62 18.95
C VAL A 431 -28.18 8.45 18.04
N GLY A 432 -27.56 7.39 18.59
CA GLY A 432 -27.12 6.21 17.84
C GLY A 432 -28.27 5.28 17.46
N TYR A 433 -29.15 5.73 16.57
CA TYR A 433 -30.21 4.96 15.93
C TYR A 433 -29.75 4.40 14.57
N ALA A 434 -30.62 3.62 13.92
CA ALA A 434 -30.38 3.01 12.62
C ALA A 434 -29.96 4.01 11.54
N GLU A 435 -30.54 5.21 11.51
CA GLU A 435 -30.23 6.26 10.52
C GLU A 435 -28.75 6.63 10.54
N LEU A 436 -28.22 6.95 11.71
CA LEU A 436 -26.84 7.36 11.86
C LEU A 436 -25.87 6.19 11.70
N ALA A 437 -26.14 5.06 12.34
CA ALA A 437 -25.27 3.88 12.25
C ALA A 437 -25.15 3.37 10.81
N SER A 438 -26.25 3.32 10.06
CA SER A 438 -26.21 2.92 8.65
C SER A 438 -25.50 3.94 7.78
N ALA A 439 -25.70 5.25 8.00
CA ALA A 439 -25.02 6.30 7.24
C ALA A 439 -23.49 6.26 7.42
N VAL A 440 -23.01 6.08 8.65
CA VAL A 440 -21.56 5.94 8.94
C VAL A 440 -20.99 4.68 8.31
N SER A 441 -21.70 3.55 8.40
CA SER A 441 -21.27 2.27 7.81
C SER A 441 -21.23 2.33 6.28
N ASN A 442 -22.22 2.98 5.66
CA ASN A 442 -22.24 3.24 4.21
C ASN A 442 -21.12 4.18 3.76
N ALA A 443 -20.70 5.12 4.63
CA ALA A 443 -19.59 6.03 4.38
C ALA A 443 -18.20 5.38 4.50
N GLY A 444 -18.13 4.12 4.96
CA GLY A 444 -16.88 3.37 5.13
C GLY A 444 -16.30 3.40 6.55
N GLY A 445 -16.94 4.09 7.50
CA GLY A 445 -16.60 3.97 8.93
C GLY A 445 -17.33 2.80 9.60
N LEU A 446 -17.18 2.67 10.92
CA LEU A 446 -18.00 1.75 11.73
C LEU A 446 -19.12 2.52 12.43
N GLY A 447 -20.36 2.33 11.97
CA GLY A 447 -21.55 2.84 12.66
C GLY A 447 -22.01 1.91 13.78
N ILE A 448 -22.53 2.48 14.87
CA ILE A 448 -22.92 1.72 16.06
C ILE A 448 -24.29 2.15 16.58
N ILE A 449 -25.23 1.20 16.63
CA ILE A 449 -26.54 1.38 17.29
C ILE A 449 -26.34 1.34 18.81
N THR A 450 -26.99 2.23 19.54
CA THR A 450 -26.94 2.23 21.01
C THR A 450 -28.07 1.38 21.58
N SER A 451 -27.75 0.24 22.20
CA SER A 451 -28.76 -0.71 22.70
C SER A 451 -29.75 -0.07 23.67
N LEU A 452 -29.25 0.67 24.66
CA LEU A 452 -30.08 1.23 25.74
C LEU A 452 -30.85 2.49 25.37
N THR A 453 -30.66 3.01 24.15
CA THR A 453 -31.60 3.96 23.55
C THR A 453 -32.96 3.29 23.31
N GLN A 454 -32.96 1.98 23.08
CA GLN A 454 -34.16 1.18 22.92
C GLN A 454 -34.71 0.81 24.30
N PRO A 455 -36.02 0.92 24.53
CA PRO A 455 -36.59 0.71 25.86
C PRO A 455 -36.64 -0.78 26.25
N THR A 456 -36.71 -1.67 25.27
CA THR A 456 -36.74 -3.13 25.49
C THR A 456 -35.80 -3.89 24.54
N PRO A 457 -35.40 -5.13 24.88
CA PRO A 457 -34.65 -5.99 23.96
C PRO A 457 -35.37 -6.22 22.62
N GLU A 458 -36.70 -6.29 22.61
CA GLU A 458 -37.47 -6.43 21.37
C GLU A 458 -37.40 -5.16 20.51
N ASP A 459 -37.36 -3.98 21.12
CA ASP A 459 -37.17 -2.73 20.37
C ASP A 459 -35.75 -2.61 19.82
N LEU A 460 -34.74 -3.15 20.52
CA LEU A 460 -33.40 -3.33 19.92
C LEU A 460 -33.43 -4.26 18.71
N ARG A 461 -34.15 -5.38 18.79
CA ARG A 461 -34.30 -6.30 17.65
C ARG A 461 -34.91 -5.58 16.44
N LYS A 462 -35.97 -4.81 16.64
CA LYS A 462 -36.60 -4.00 15.59
C LYS A 462 -35.63 -2.98 15.00
N GLU A 463 -34.86 -2.31 15.83
CA GLU A 463 -33.90 -1.28 15.39
C GLU A 463 -32.73 -1.88 14.61
N ILE A 464 -32.18 -3.02 15.04
CA ILE A 464 -31.15 -3.76 14.30
C ILE A 464 -31.68 -4.16 12.91
N ARG A 465 -32.90 -4.71 12.85
CA ARG A 465 -33.54 -5.09 11.57
C ARG A 465 -33.82 -3.89 10.68
N ARG A 466 -34.15 -2.74 11.27
CA ARG A 466 -34.30 -1.48 10.54
C ARG A 466 -32.98 -1.02 9.94
N CYS A 467 -31.88 -1.04 10.71
CA CYS A 467 -30.54 -0.71 10.21
C CYS A 467 -30.10 -1.63 9.05
N LYS A 468 -30.33 -2.94 9.15
CA LYS A 468 -30.06 -3.90 8.06
C LYS A 468 -30.82 -3.62 6.76
N LYS A 469 -31.94 -2.89 6.81
CA LYS A 469 -32.66 -2.44 5.61
C LYS A 469 -32.04 -1.19 4.98
N MET A 470 -31.21 -0.47 5.72
CA MET A 470 -30.59 0.81 5.31
C MET A 470 -29.11 0.65 4.90
N THR A 471 -28.47 -0.45 5.30
CA THR A 471 -27.09 -0.76 4.89
C THR A 471 -26.88 -2.27 4.72
N SER A 472 -26.06 -2.62 3.72
CA SER A 472 -25.47 -3.95 3.55
C SER A 472 -24.07 -4.06 4.15
N LYS A 473 -23.52 -2.94 4.66
CA LYS A 473 -22.20 -2.90 5.30
C LYS A 473 -22.30 -3.34 6.77
N PRO A 474 -21.21 -3.87 7.35
CA PRO A 474 -21.18 -4.21 8.77
C PRO A 474 -21.44 -2.98 9.65
N PHE A 475 -22.15 -3.18 10.75
CA PHE A 475 -22.34 -2.18 11.80
C PHE A 475 -22.31 -2.86 13.17
N GLY A 476 -22.03 -2.09 14.21
CA GLY A 476 -21.95 -2.57 15.58
C GLY A 476 -23.17 -2.25 16.44
N VAL A 477 -23.20 -2.82 17.63
CA VAL A 477 -24.12 -2.42 18.70
C VAL A 477 -23.34 -2.09 19.97
N ASN A 478 -23.62 -0.95 20.59
CA ASN A 478 -23.07 -0.56 21.89
C ASN A 478 -23.95 -1.13 23.01
N LEU A 479 -23.33 -1.73 24.03
CA LEU A 479 -23.94 -2.10 25.30
C LEU A 479 -23.19 -1.46 26.46
N THR A 480 -23.74 -0.36 26.98
CA THR A 480 -23.15 0.42 28.07
C THR A 480 -23.73 -0.02 29.41
N MET A 481 -22.87 -0.46 30.33
CA MET A 481 -23.22 -0.97 31.66
C MET A 481 -22.75 0.01 32.73
N LEU A 482 -23.51 1.08 32.93
CA LEU A 482 -23.24 2.09 33.96
C LEU A 482 -24.05 1.83 35.23
N PRO A 483 -23.63 2.38 36.39
CA PRO A 483 -24.45 2.38 37.59
C PRO A 483 -25.85 2.96 37.30
N SER A 484 -26.89 2.15 37.48
CA SER A 484 -28.29 2.53 37.26
C SER A 484 -29.12 2.16 38.48
N ILE A 485 -30.07 3.03 38.83
CA ILE A 485 -31.06 2.77 39.89
C ILE A 485 -31.96 1.60 39.48
N ASN A 486 -32.36 1.57 38.21
CA ASN A 486 -33.14 0.50 37.60
C ASN A 486 -32.27 -0.13 36.49
N PRO A 487 -31.48 -1.17 36.81
CA PRO A 487 -30.61 -1.80 35.82
C PRO A 487 -31.45 -2.47 34.72
N PRO A 488 -31.19 -2.18 33.43
CA PRO A 488 -31.76 -2.93 32.32
C PRO A 488 -31.39 -4.41 32.36
N ASP A 489 -32.18 -5.26 31.70
CA ASP A 489 -31.83 -6.66 31.49
C ASP A 489 -30.72 -6.80 30.44
N TYR A 490 -29.49 -6.52 30.85
CA TYR A 490 -28.31 -6.53 29.99
C TYR A 490 -28.14 -7.87 29.26
N LEU A 491 -28.50 -8.99 29.89
CA LEU A 491 -28.34 -10.32 29.31
C LEU A 491 -29.37 -10.59 28.22
N ALA A 492 -30.61 -10.10 28.36
CA ALA A 492 -31.58 -10.14 27.28
C ALA A 492 -31.16 -9.27 26.09
N TYR A 493 -30.59 -8.07 26.33
CA TYR A 493 -30.00 -7.26 25.26
C TYR A 493 -28.82 -7.98 24.58
N THR A 494 -27.92 -8.59 25.36
CA THR A 494 -26.82 -9.43 24.85
C THR A 494 -27.35 -10.55 23.96
N GLN A 495 -28.41 -11.24 24.38
CA GLN A 495 -29.00 -12.32 23.60
C GLN A 495 -29.58 -11.81 22.27
N VAL A 496 -30.28 -10.67 22.26
CA VAL A 496 -30.80 -10.07 21.01
C VAL A 496 -29.68 -9.73 20.03
N ILE A 497 -28.58 -9.16 20.52
CA ILE A 497 -27.41 -8.83 19.69
C ILE A 497 -26.83 -10.09 19.03
N ILE A 498 -26.74 -11.18 19.78
CA ILE A 498 -26.26 -12.49 19.30
C ILE A 498 -27.25 -13.10 18.29
N ASP A 499 -28.54 -13.16 18.63
CA ASP A 499 -29.60 -13.75 17.79
C ASP A 499 -29.72 -13.04 16.44
N GLU A 500 -29.54 -11.72 16.43
CA GLU A 500 -29.54 -10.92 15.21
C GLU A 500 -28.20 -10.97 14.45
N GLY A 501 -27.21 -11.74 14.90
CA GLY A 501 -25.98 -12.00 14.16
C GLY A 501 -25.07 -10.77 14.02
N ILE A 502 -25.10 -9.85 14.98
CA ILE A 502 -24.18 -8.71 15.03
C ILE A 502 -22.75 -9.21 15.21
N LYS A 503 -21.84 -8.73 14.37
CA LYS A 503 -20.45 -9.22 14.32
C LYS A 503 -19.51 -8.46 15.25
N ILE A 504 -19.79 -7.19 15.53
CA ILE A 504 -18.96 -6.35 16.38
C ILE A 504 -19.80 -5.64 17.45
N VAL A 505 -19.34 -5.67 18.69
CA VAL A 505 -20.03 -5.07 19.84
C VAL A 505 -19.10 -4.11 20.56
N GLU A 506 -19.57 -2.89 20.81
CA GLU A 506 -18.89 -1.96 21.70
C GLU A 506 -19.45 -2.13 23.12
N THR A 507 -18.59 -2.34 24.12
CA THR A 507 -18.99 -2.39 25.53
C THR A 507 -18.37 -1.22 26.27
N ALA A 508 -19.08 -0.69 27.26
CA ALA A 508 -18.59 0.39 28.12
C ALA A 508 -19.11 0.20 29.56
N GLY A 509 -18.43 0.81 30.53
CA GLY A 509 -18.83 0.76 31.93
C GLY A 509 -18.33 -0.46 32.70
N ASN A 510 -19.01 -0.81 33.78
CA ASN A 510 -18.61 -1.82 34.75
C ASN A 510 -19.35 -3.15 34.50
N ASN A 511 -18.90 -4.25 35.13
CA ASN A 511 -19.59 -5.56 35.11
C ASN A 511 -19.70 -6.25 33.73
N ILE A 512 -18.71 -6.05 32.86
CA ILE A 512 -18.73 -6.58 31.48
C ILE A 512 -18.48 -8.10 31.36
N LYS A 513 -18.09 -8.78 32.45
CA LYS A 513 -17.58 -10.17 32.41
C LYS A 513 -18.53 -11.16 31.74
N GLU A 514 -19.79 -11.19 32.14
CA GLU A 514 -20.76 -12.15 31.60
C GLU A 514 -21.19 -11.82 30.16
N PRO A 515 -21.54 -10.56 29.81
CA PRO A 515 -21.78 -10.18 28.43
C PRO A 515 -20.59 -10.49 27.50
N VAL A 516 -19.36 -10.16 27.92
CA VAL A 516 -18.15 -10.47 27.15
C VAL A 516 -18.02 -11.97 26.91
N ALA A 517 -18.21 -12.80 27.94
CA ALA A 517 -18.14 -14.26 27.78
C ALA A 517 -19.16 -14.78 26.76
N ARG A 518 -20.41 -14.28 26.79
CA ARG A 518 -21.46 -14.67 25.82
C ARG A 518 -21.14 -14.21 24.41
N PHE A 519 -20.68 -12.97 24.23
CA PHE A 519 -20.27 -12.45 22.93
C PHE A 519 -19.09 -13.23 22.35
N LYS A 520 -18.06 -13.56 23.15
CA LYS A 520 -16.95 -14.39 22.69
C LYS A 520 -17.39 -15.79 22.30
N ALA A 521 -18.29 -16.41 23.09
CA ALA A 521 -18.85 -17.73 22.75
C ALA A 521 -19.64 -17.72 21.43
N ALA A 522 -20.28 -16.59 21.10
CA ALA A 522 -21.00 -16.38 19.84
C ALA A 522 -20.09 -15.95 18.67
N GLY A 523 -18.77 -15.77 18.89
CA GLY A 523 -17.83 -15.33 17.86
C GLY A 523 -17.93 -13.84 17.49
N CYS A 524 -18.48 -13.01 18.36
CA CYS A 524 -18.49 -11.56 18.17
C CYS A 524 -17.10 -10.96 18.49
N THR A 525 -16.70 -9.99 17.67
CA THR A 525 -15.58 -9.09 17.97
C THR A 525 -16.00 -8.07 19.02
N ILE A 526 -15.18 -7.85 20.04
CA ILE A 526 -15.51 -6.97 21.16
C ILE A 526 -14.55 -5.78 21.23
N LEU A 527 -15.10 -4.57 21.10
CA LEU A 527 -14.46 -3.30 21.37
C LEU A 527 -14.84 -2.83 22.78
N HIS A 528 -13.90 -2.67 23.70
CA HIS A 528 -14.19 -2.22 25.06
C HIS A 528 -13.68 -0.80 25.33
N LYS A 529 -14.59 0.09 25.75
CA LYS A 529 -14.29 1.48 26.07
C LYS A 529 -13.85 1.65 27.52
N CYS A 530 -12.71 2.29 27.72
CA CYS A 530 -12.12 2.47 29.03
C CYS A 530 -11.35 3.79 29.16
N THR A 531 -11.41 4.38 30.35
CA THR A 531 -10.81 5.68 30.68
C THR A 531 -9.44 5.58 31.37
N THR A 532 -8.99 4.35 31.68
CA THR A 532 -7.70 4.11 32.34
C THR A 532 -7.03 2.85 31.81
N ILE A 533 -5.69 2.83 31.80
CA ILE A 533 -4.90 1.66 31.37
C ILE A 533 -5.16 0.43 32.25
N ARG A 534 -5.38 0.63 33.55
CA ARG A 534 -5.73 -0.48 34.47
C ARG A 534 -7.03 -1.16 34.05
N HIS A 535 -8.04 -0.40 33.65
CA HIS A 535 -9.31 -0.96 33.16
C HIS A 535 -9.12 -1.63 31.81
N ALA A 536 -8.33 -1.02 30.91
CA ALA A 536 -7.96 -1.61 29.63
C ALA A 536 -7.34 -3.00 29.79
N LEU A 537 -6.29 -3.13 30.62
CA LEU A 537 -5.63 -4.40 30.92
C LEU A 537 -6.57 -5.41 31.60
N SER A 538 -7.53 -4.93 32.39
CA SER A 538 -8.54 -5.81 33.02
C SER A 538 -9.51 -6.36 31.98
N ALA A 539 -9.94 -5.55 31.01
CA ALA A 539 -10.80 -5.98 29.91
C ALA A 539 -10.07 -6.96 28.98
N VAL A 540 -8.79 -6.73 28.69
CA VAL A 540 -7.94 -7.67 27.94
C VAL A 540 -7.94 -9.06 28.58
N LYS A 541 -7.82 -9.15 29.91
CA LYS A 541 -7.89 -10.44 30.64
C LYS A 541 -9.24 -11.14 30.50
N LEU A 542 -10.30 -10.39 30.17
CA LEU A 542 -11.63 -10.95 29.89
C LEU A 542 -11.79 -11.39 28.42
N GLY A 543 -10.79 -11.17 27.57
CA GLY A 543 -10.76 -11.65 26.19
C GLY A 543 -11.35 -10.69 25.15
N VAL A 544 -11.45 -9.39 25.47
CA VAL A 544 -11.84 -8.37 24.48
C VAL A 544 -10.81 -8.29 23.35
N ASP A 545 -11.27 -7.99 22.14
CA ASP A 545 -10.44 -7.98 20.93
C ASP A 545 -9.75 -6.63 20.71
N PHE A 546 -10.43 -5.54 21.11
CA PHE A 546 -9.98 -4.16 20.92
C PHE A 546 -10.32 -3.29 22.12
N LEU A 547 -9.56 -2.20 22.24
CA LEU A 547 -9.80 -1.17 23.23
C LEU A 547 -10.17 0.16 22.58
N SER A 548 -11.12 0.86 23.16
CA SER A 548 -11.36 2.28 22.89
C SER A 548 -10.88 3.06 24.10
N ILE A 549 -9.78 3.79 23.94
CA ILE A 549 -9.13 4.53 25.02
C ILE A 549 -9.73 5.93 25.06
N ASP A 550 -10.52 6.20 26.10
CA ASP A 550 -11.35 7.41 26.21
C ASP A 550 -10.67 8.44 27.11
N GLY A 551 -10.12 9.49 26.50
CA GLY A 551 -9.42 10.57 27.18
C GLY A 551 -10.35 11.54 27.89
N PHE A 552 -9.78 12.40 28.73
CA PHE A 552 -10.51 13.41 29.50
C PHE A 552 -11.36 14.37 28.65
N GLU A 553 -11.02 14.54 27.38
CA GLU A 553 -11.70 15.39 26.41
C GLU A 553 -13.06 14.84 25.96
N CYS A 554 -13.37 13.58 26.25
CA CYS A 554 -14.58 12.89 25.78
C CYS A 554 -15.89 13.49 26.30
N ALA A 555 -16.96 13.26 25.53
CA ALA A 555 -18.33 13.55 25.93
C ALA A 555 -18.87 12.42 26.83
N GLY A 556 -19.75 12.73 27.78
CA GLY A 556 -20.27 11.71 28.70
C GLY A 556 -19.27 11.36 29.80
N HIS A 557 -19.19 10.10 30.21
CA HIS A 557 -18.46 9.71 31.43
C HIS A 557 -16.95 9.72 31.23
N VAL A 558 -16.26 10.75 31.74
CA VAL A 558 -14.81 10.94 31.54
C VAL A 558 -13.94 10.15 32.52
N GLY A 559 -14.56 9.47 33.48
CA GLY A 559 -13.85 8.87 34.62
C GLY A 559 -13.42 9.92 35.64
N GLU A 560 -12.49 9.54 36.53
CA GLU A 560 -12.11 10.35 37.69
C GLU A 560 -10.61 10.66 37.76
N THR A 561 -9.86 10.37 36.70
CA THR A 561 -8.39 10.50 36.68
C THR A 561 -7.89 11.71 35.90
N ASP A 562 -8.77 12.39 35.17
CA ASP A 562 -8.49 13.62 34.41
C ASP A 562 -7.26 13.54 33.50
N ILE A 563 -7.03 12.38 32.86
CA ILE A 563 -5.86 12.15 31.99
C ILE A 563 -6.26 12.47 30.54
N PRO A 564 -5.68 13.51 29.91
CA PRO A 564 -5.95 13.84 28.51
C PRO A 564 -5.36 12.80 27.56
N ASN A 565 -5.91 12.73 26.35
CA ASN A 565 -5.52 11.74 25.34
C ASN A 565 -4.03 11.80 24.96
N PHE A 566 -3.42 12.98 24.95
CA PHE A 566 -2.00 13.12 24.64
C PHE A 566 -1.12 12.22 25.54
N ILE A 567 -1.48 12.11 26.83
CA ILE A 567 -0.79 11.26 27.80
C ILE A 567 -1.39 9.85 27.80
N LEU A 568 -2.72 9.72 27.81
CA LEU A 568 -3.38 8.43 27.97
C LEU A 568 -3.09 7.48 26.80
N LEU A 569 -3.09 7.97 25.56
CA LEU A 569 -2.80 7.17 24.37
C LEU A 569 -1.32 6.75 24.33
N SER A 570 -0.41 7.65 24.71
CA SER A 570 1.02 7.34 24.84
C SER A 570 1.26 6.22 25.85
N ARG A 571 0.57 6.26 26.99
CA ARG A 571 0.61 5.20 28.02
C ARG A 571 -0.02 3.91 27.51
N ALA A 572 -1.12 3.98 26.77
CA ALA A 572 -1.76 2.82 26.15
C ALA A 572 -0.77 2.10 25.20
N ARG A 573 -0.11 2.83 24.30
CA ARG A 573 0.92 2.29 23.41
C ARG A 573 2.06 1.59 24.17
N GLN A 574 2.49 2.12 25.31
CA GLN A 574 3.58 1.53 26.10
C GLN A 574 3.16 0.24 26.83
N GLU A 575 1.92 0.15 27.29
CA GLU A 575 1.49 -0.88 28.24
C GLU A 575 0.68 -2.01 27.59
N LEU A 576 0.02 -1.75 26.45
CA LEU A 576 -0.87 -2.71 25.80
C LEU A 576 -0.14 -3.68 24.85
N GLY A 577 1.15 -3.48 24.60
CA GLY A 577 1.93 -4.31 23.68
C GLY A 577 1.32 -4.34 22.28
N ASN A 578 0.98 -5.53 21.78
CA ASN A 578 0.40 -5.74 20.44
C ASN A 578 -1.13 -5.63 20.39
N ILE A 579 -1.78 -5.24 21.48
CA ILE A 579 -3.24 -5.16 21.54
C ILE A 579 -3.70 -3.87 20.87
N PRO A 580 -4.50 -3.95 19.79
CA PRO A 580 -4.93 -2.78 19.05
C PRO A 580 -5.90 -1.92 19.87
N PHE A 581 -5.76 -0.60 19.76
CA PHE A 581 -6.66 0.35 20.39
C PHE A 581 -6.97 1.55 19.49
N ILE A 582 -8.21 2.02 19.57
CA ILE A 582 -8.63 3.29 18.95
C ILE A 582 -8.65 4.40 20.01
N ALA A 583 -8.37 5.62 19.58
CA ALA A 583 -8.42 6.81 20.43
C ALA A 583 -9.86 7.36 20.49
N SER A 584 -10.33 7.76 21.67
CA SER A 584 -11.68 8.28 21.86
C SER A 584 -11.66 9.55 22.70
N GLY A 585 -12.47 10.54 22.32
CA GLY A 585 -12.58 11.84 22.98
C GLY A 585 -11.69 12.93 22.39
N GLY A 586 -12.25 14.09 22.08
CA GLY A 586 -11.46 15.23 21.55
C GLY A 586 -11.18 15.21 20.04
N PHE A 587 -11.58 14.17 19.30
CA PHE A 587 -11.40 14.08 17.85
C PHE A 587 -12.63 14.57 17.07
N ALA A 588 -12.40 15.32 15.97
CA ALA A 588 -13.45 15.83 15.09
C ALA A 588 -13.07 15.89 13.59
N ASP A 589 -11.79 15.81 13.24
CA ASP A 589 -11.26 16.05 11.89
C ASP A 589 -10.12 15.07 11.54
N GLY A 590 -9.55 15.21 10.33
CA GLY A 590 -8.42 14.36 9.90
C GLY A 590 -7.11 14.64 10.63
N GLN A 591 -6.88 15.86 11.11
CA GLN A 591 -5.71 16.21 11.92
C GLN A 591 -5.72 15.44 13.23
N GLY A 592 -6.88 15.33 13.88
CA GLY A 592 -7.10 14.51 15.05
C GLY A 592 -6.82 13.02 14.78
N LEU A 593 -7.28 12.49 13.65
CA LEU A 593 -6.95 11.12 13.24
C LEU A 593 -5.44 10.93 13.06
N ALA A 594 -4.76 11.80 12.31
CA ALA A 594 -3.32 11.75 12.11
C ALA A 594 -2.55 11.80 13.46
N GLY A 595 -2.97 12.68 14.37
CA GLY A 595 -2.40 12.76 15.71
C GLY A 595 -2.61 11.48 16.54
N ALA A 596 -3.80 10.89 16.49
CA ALA A 596 -4.08 9.62 17.17
C ALA A 596 -3.19 8.48 16.66
N LEU A 597 -3.02 8.37 15.34
CA LEU A 597 -2.16 7.37 14.71
C LEU A 597 -0.70 7.55 15.13
N ALA A 598 -0.20 8.78 15.17
CA ALA A 598 1.14 9.09 15.64
C ALA A 598 1.38 8.69 17.11
N LEU A 599 0.33 8.72 17.94
CA LEU A 599 0.35 8.28 19.34
C LEU A 599 0.21 6.76 19.51
N GLY A 600 0.08 6.01 18.42
CA GLY A 600 0.02 4.55 18.40
C GLY A 600 -1.39 3.96 18.41
N ALA A 601 -2.44 4.79 18.34
CA ALA A 601 -3.78 4.29 18.10
C ALA A 601 -3.91 3.79 16.65
N CYS A 602 -4.92 2.98 16.38
CA CYS A 602 -5.21 2.45 15.06
C CYS A 602 -6.47 3.04 14.40
N GLY A 603 -6.99 4.11 14.98
CA GLY A 603 -8.18 4.82 14.54
C GLY A 603 -8.72 5.75 15.61
N ILE A 604 -9.82 6.42 15.29
CA ILE A 604 -10.53 7.31 16.21
C ILE A 604 -11.99 6.92 16.39
N ASN A 605 -12.49 7.12 17.60
CA ASN A 605 -13.90 7.08 17.96
C ASN A 605 -14.40 8.50 18.20
N MET A 606 -15.52 8.86 17.57
CA MET A 606 -16.14 10.18 17.69
C MET A 606 -17.61 10.07 18.12
N GLY A 607 -18.05 11.03 18.92
CA GLY A 607 -19.45 11.21 19.31
C GLY A 607 -19.98 12.56 18.84
N THR A 608 -19.56 13.65 19.49
CA THR A 608 -20.01 15.04 19.21
C THR A 608 -19.98 15.40 17.72
N ARG A 609 -18.91 15.03 17.00
CA ARG A 609 -18.77 15.30 15.55
C ARG A 609 -19.88 14.66 14.71
N PHE A 610 -20.32 13.45 15.07
CA PHE A 610 -21.38 12.76 14.34
C PHE A 610 -22.78 13.28 14.66
N MET A 611 -22.98 13.96 15.81
CA MET A 611 -24.24 14.67 16.07
C MET A 611 -24.48 15.78 15.04
N CYS A 612 -23.41 16.42 14.56
CA CYS A 612 -23.43 17.42 13.49
C CYS A 612 -23.23 16.78 12.12
N THR A 613 -24.13 15.87 11.75
CA THR A 613 -24.27 15.33 10.40
C THR A 613 -25.72 15.37 9.95
N VAL A 614 -25.97 15.36 8.65
CA VAL A 614 -27.34 15.40 8.10
C VAL A 614 -28.19 14.24 8.63
N GLU A 615 -27.60 13.04 8.69
CA GLU A 615 -28.28 11.78 9.01
C GLU A 615 -28.50 11.56 10.52
N ALA A 616 -27.81 12.32 11.38
CA ALA A 616 -28.05 12.25 12.82
C ALA A 616 -29.52 12.64 13.14
N PRO A 617 -30.30 11.75 13.77
CA PRO A 617 -31.74 11.94 13.97
C PRO A 617 -32.04 12.79 15.22
N ILE A 618 -31.48 13.99 15.24
CA ILE A 618 -31.69 15.00 16.29
C ILE A 618 -32.12 16.32 15.67
N HIS A 619 -32.83 17.14 16.43
CA HIS A 619 -33.32 18.43 15.98
C HIS A 619 -32.19 19.35 15.49
N ASN A 620 -32.41 20.03 14.36
CA ASN A 620 -31.38 20.84 13.70
C ASN A 620 -30.81 21.94 14.61
N ASN A 621 -31.65 22.58 15.43
CA ASN A 621 -31.21 23.58 16.41
C ASN A 621 -30.07 23.07 17.32
N ILE A 622 -30.06 21.79 17.69
CA ILE A 622 -29.00 21.23 18.54
C ILE A 622 -27.68 21.13 17.76
N LYS A 623 -27.75 20.75 16.47
CA LYS A 623 -26.59 20.75 15.57
C LYS A 623 -26.03 22.17 15.40
N GLU A 624 -26.90 23.14 15.21
CA GLU A 624 -26.54 24.57 15.13
C GLU A 624 -25.95 25.11 16.44
N SER A 625 -26.47 24.68 17.60
CA SER A 625 -25.90 25.02 18.90
C SER A 625 -24.47 24.51 19.05
N ILE A 626 -24.17 23.30 18.55
CA ILE A 626 -22.80 22.78 18.51
C ILE A 626 -21.92 23.63 17.59
N VAL A 627 -22.38 23.93 16.37
CA VAL A 627 -21.61 24.71 15.38
C VAL A 627 -21.25 26.11 15.89
N LYS A 628 -22.09 26.70 16.74
CA LYS A 628 -21.89 28.03 17.34
C LYS A 628 -21.05 28.03 18.61
N ALA A 629 -20.79 26.85 19.18
CA ALA A 629 -20.11 26.72 20.45
C ALA A 629 -18.58 26.77 20.30
N SER A 630 -17.92 27.17 21.38
CA SER A 630 -16.47 27.08 21.56
C SER A 630 -16.11 25.89 22.44
N GLU A 631 -14.83 25.52 22.47
CA GLU A 631 -14.28 24.50 23.36
C GLU A 631 -14.56 24.76 24.86
N ASN A 632 -14.89 26.00 25.23
CA ASN A 632 -15.23 26.42 26.60
C ASN A 632 -16.70 26.19 26.97
N ASP A 633 -17.54 25.78 26.02
CA ASP A 633 -18.99 25.60 26.21
C ASP A 633 -19.35 24.15 26.57
N THR A 634 -18.47 23.48 27.31
CA THR A 634 -18.77 22.21 27.98
C THR A 634 -18.52 22.32 29.48
N GLU A 635 -19.19 21.48 30.26
CA GLU A 635 -19.11 21.49 31.71
C GLU A 635 -18.97 20.07 32.26
N LEU A 636 -18.18 19.92 33.33
CA LEU A 636 -18.08 18.66 34.07
C LEU A 636 -19.04 18.69 35.25
N VAL A 637 -20.09 17.89 35.18
CA VAL A 637 -21.05 17.72 36.27
C VAL A 637 -20.92 16.33 36.90
N LEU A 638 -21.46 16.19 38.10
CA LEU A 638 -21.56 14.96 38.89
C LEU A 638 -20.22 14.44 39.47
N ARG A 639 -19.19 15.30 39.59
CA ARG A 639 -17.88 14.91 40.15
C ARG A 639 -17.99 14.47 41.60
N ARG A 640 -18.78 15.18 42.39
CA ARG A 640 -19.03 14.86 43.80
C ARG A 640 -19.48 13.42 44.03
N TRP A 641 -20.24 12.85 43.09
CA TRP A 641 -20.77 11.49 43.17
C TRP A 641 -19.91 10.45 42.44
N LYS A 642 -18.70 10.81 42.00
CA LYS A 642 -17.79 9.95 41.21
C LYS A 642 -18.48 9.35 39.98
N ASN A 643 -19.30 10.18 39.36
CA ASN A 643 -20.00 9.87 38.12
C ASN A 643 -19.75 10.99 37.10
N THR A 644 -18.53 11.52 37.09
CA THR A 644 -18.17 12.72 36.33
C THR A 644 -18.56 12.55 34.87
N SER A 645 -19.37 13.49 34.39
CA SER A 645 -19.89 13.50 33.03
C SER A 645 -19.68 14.85 32.37
N ARG A 646 -19.11 14.86 31.16
CA ARG A 646 -18.98 16.05 30.33
C ARG A 646 -20.24 16.28 29.51
N MET A 647 -20.80 17.47 29.68
CA MET A 647 -22.07 17.89 29.10
C MET A 647 -21.93 19.24 28.40
N PHE A 648 -22.82 19.55 27.48
CA PHE A 648 -22.93 20.88 26.90
C PHE A 648 -23.31 21.90 27.98
N LYS A 649 -22.61 23.03 28.02
CA LYS A 649 -22.87 24.07 29.01
C LYS A 649 -24.17 24.81 28.69
N ASN A 650 -25.16 24.67 29.56
CA ASN A 650 -26.46 25.32 29.46
C ASN A 650 -27.02 25.67 30.85
N LYS A 651 -28.24 26.22 30.88
CA LYS A 651 -28.91 26.59 32.15
C LYS A 651 -29.03 25.43 33.13
N ILE A 652 -29.26 24.21 32.63
CA ILE A 652 -29.51 23.02 33.47
C ILE A 652 -28.19 22.47 34.04
N THR A 653 -27.10 22.48 33.27
CA THR A 653 -25.78 22.10 33.80
C THR A 653 -25.29 23.11 34.83
N ASP A 654 -25.54 24.41 34.63
CA ASP A 654 -25.20 25.45 35.60
C ASP A 654 -25.98 25.26 36.93
N GLU A 655 -27.27 24.91 36.84
CA GLU A 655 -28.09 24.60 38.00
C GLU A 655 -27.61 23.33 38.71
N ALA A 656 -27.29 22.27 37.96
CA ALA A 656 -26.75 21.03 38.50
C ALA A 656 -25.41 21.25 39.22
N LEU A 657 -24.51 22.06 38.64
CA LEU A 657 -23.26 22.45 39.29
C LEU A 657 -23.48 23.25 40.57
N LYS A 658 -24.46 24.15 40.56
CA LYS A 658 -24.79 24.94 41.76
C LYS A 658 -25.23 24.00 42.89
N ILE A 659 -26.08 23.01 42.60
CA ILE A 659 -26.48 21.98 43.57
C ILE A 659 -25.26 21.19 44.04
N GLU A 660 -24.42 20.71 43.12
CA GLU A 660 -23.23 19.94 43.46
C GLU A 660 -22.28 20.67 44.43
N ARG A 661 -22.05 21.97 44.19
CA ARG A 661 -21.18 22.83 45.01
C ARG A 661 -21.81 23.25 46.35
N SER A 662 -23.13 23.43 46.40
CA SER A 662 -23.82 23.96 47.59
C SER A 662 -24.52 22.89 48.44
N SER A 663 -24.64 21.65 47.94
CA SER A 663 -25.29 20.55 48.66
C SER A 663 -24.60 20.27 50.01
N THR A 664 -25.38 20.41 51.08
CA THR A 664 -24.97 20.10 52.45
C THR A 664 -25.19 18.62 52.78
N THR A 665 -26.11 17.93 52.11
CA THR A 665 -26.41 16.51 52.37
C THR A 665 -25.58 15.55 51.52
N GLY A 666 -25.15 15.98 50.33
CA GLY A 666 -24.43 15.14 49.36
C GLY A 666 -25.28 14.04 48.71
N LYS A 667 -26.60 14.08 48.85
CA LYS A 667 -27.53 13.10 48.28
C LYS A 667 -27.75 13.33 46.77
N PHE A 668 -27.71 12.25 45.98
CA PHE A 668 -27.84 12.35 44.52
C PHE A 668 -29.25 12.78 44.08
N GLU A 669 -30.25 12.49 44.89
CA GLU A 669 -31.65 12.84 44.68
C GLU A 669 -31.87 14.36 44.51
N GLU A 670 -30.96 15.19 45.03
CA GLU A 670 -31.02 16.65 44.89
C GLU A 670 -30.76 17.10 43.44
N VAL A 671 -29.87 16.42 42.72
CA VAL A 671 -29.52 16.75 41.33
C VAL A 671 -30.24 15.88 40.30
N GLN A 672 -30.73 14.70 40.72
CA GLN A 672 -31.37 13.70 39.87
C GLN A 672 -32.45 14.26 38.92
N PRO A 673 -33.37 15.17 39.32
CA PRO A 673 -34.39 15.69 38.41
C PRO A 673 -33.84 16.53 37.25
N LEU A 674 -32.65 17.13 37.42
CA LEU A 674 -31.98 17.92 36.38
C LEU A 674 -31.23 17.03 35.39
N VAL A 675 -30.57 15.98 35.91
CA VAL A 675 -29.72 15.08 35.10
C VAL A 675 -30.43 13.81 34.61
N ALA A 676 -31.75 13.74 34.78
CA ALA A 676 -32.55 12.61 34.30
C ALA A 676 -32.43 12.44 32.78
N GLY A 677 -31.98 11.25 32.33
CA GLY A 677 -31.80 10.96 30.90
C GLY A 677 -33.07 11.12 30.06
N SER A 678 -34.25 10.92 30.63
CA SER A 678 -35.55 11.17 29.96
C SER A 678 -35.79 12.64 29.65
N ARG A 679 -35.32 13.55 30.52
CA ARG A 679 -35.34 15.00 30.30
C ARG A 679 -34.30 15.39 29.25
N GLY A 680 -33.09 14.84 29.34
CA GLY A 680 -32.04 15.06 28.33
C GLY A 680 -32.44 14.63 26.92
N ARG A 681 -33.19 13.52 26.79
CA ARG A 681 -33.75 13.07 25.50
C ARG A 681 -34.60 14.14 24.81
N GLN A 682 -35.35 14.95 25.58
CA GLN A 682 -36.23 15.95 25.00
C GLN A 682 -35.46 17.04 24.25
N VAL A 683 -34.24 17.38 24.67
CA VAL A 683 -33.36 18.33 23.96
C VAL A 683 -33.24 17.95 22.48
N PHE A 684 -33.00 16.66 22.21
CA PHE A 684 -32.84 16.16 20.85
C PHE A 684 -34.15 16.12 20.05
N LEU A 685 -35.30 16.07 20.71
CA LEU A 685 -36.62 15.99 20.08
C LEU A 685 -37.24 17.37 19.82
N ASN A 686 -37.15 18.27 20.80
CA ASN A 686 -37.79 19.58 20.77
C ASN A 686 -36.86 20.70 20.27
N GLY A 687 -35.55 20.46 20.21
CA GLY A 687 -34.58 21.45 19.73
C GLY A 687 -34.27 22.59 20.68
N ASP A 688 -34.62 22.47 21.96
CA ASP A 688 -34.30 23.43 23.00
C ASP A 688 -33.02 22.98 23.75
N PRO A 689 -31.87 23.62 23.50
CA PRO A 689 -30.61 23.25 24.13
C PRO A 689 -30.58 23.48 25.65
N ASP A 690 -31.54 24.25 26.20
CA ASP A 690 -31.68 24.55 27.64
C ASP A 690 -32.71 23.64 28.35
N TYR A 691 -33.38 22.73 27.64
CA TYR A 691 -34.46 21.95 28.25
C TYR A 691 -33.98 20.96 29.32
N GLY A 692 -32.81 20.34 29.08
CA GLY A 692 -32.22 19.31 29.91
C GLY A 692 -30.72 19.21 29.70
N VAL A 693 -30.07 18.29 30.41
CA VAL A 693 -28.65 18.00 30.16
C VAL A 693 -28.45 17.13 28.93
N TRP A 694 -27.38 17.37 28.18
CA TRP A 694 -27.00 16.57 27.03
C TRP A 694 -25.48 16.57 26.84
N THR A 695 -24.94 15.51 26.27
CA THR A 695 -23.49 15.29 26.22
C THR A 695 -22.85 15.97 25.01
N ALA A 696 -21.77 16.71 25.25
CA ALA A 696 -20.89 17.22 24.21
C ALA A 696 -19.43 17.20 24.72
N GLY A 697 -18.50 16.87 23.84
CA GLY A 697 -17.06 16.77 24.14
C GLY A 697 -16.32 18.08 23.84
N LEU A 698 -15.08 18.22 24.32
CA LEU A 698 -14.28 19.43 24.08
C LEU A 698 -14.02 19.72 22.59
N CYS A 699 -14.10 18.70 21.73
CA CYS A 699 -14.00 18.88 20.28
C CYS A 699 -15.13 19.71 19.66
N ILE A 700 -16.13 20.14 20.45
CA ILE A 700 -17.20 21.03 20.00
C ILE A 700 -16.66 22.30 19.33
N GLY A 701 -15.55 22.85 19.84
CA GLY A 701 -14.89 24.03 19.26
C GLY A 701 -14.19 23.80 17.91
N LEU A 702 -14.13 22.55 17.41
CA LEU A 702 -13.58 22.19 16.11
C LEU A 702 -14.69 21.90 15.07
N ILE A 703 -15.96 22.00 15.45
CA ILE A 703 -17.11 21.64 14.61
C ILE A 703 -17.74 22.91 14.06
N HIS A 704 -17.62 23.11 12.75
CA HIS A 704 -18.05 24.35 12.09
C HIS A 704 -19.10 24.15 10.98
N ASP A 705 -19.57 22.92 10.79
CA ASP A 705 -20.47 22.56 9.70
C ASP A 705 -21.34 21.33 10.03
N ILE A 706 -22.34 21.05 9.17
CA ILE A 706 -23.25 19.90 9.28
C ILE A 706 -23.24 19.13 7.93
N PRO A 707 -22.17 18.39 7.60
CA PRO A 707 -22.04 17.63 6.36
C PRO A 707 -22.86 16.33 6.40
N SER A 708 -22.96 15.64 5.27
CA SER A 708 -23.36 14.22 5.28
C SER A 708 -22.29 13.36 5.95
N CYS A 709 -22.66 12.18 6.48
CA CYS A 709 -21.69 11.22 7.02
C CYS A 709 -20.67 10.80 5.95
N ALA A 710 -21.11 10.67 4.69
CA ALA A 710 -20.26 10.33 3.56
C ALA A 710 -19.18 11.40 3.31
N ASP A 711 -19.57 12.67 3.32
CA ASP A 711 -18.63 13.78 3.13
C ASP A 711 -17.69 13.94 4.32
N LEU A 712 -18.21 13.76 5.53
CA LEU A 712 -17.42 13.84 6.76
C LEU A 712 -16.32 12.78 6.80
N VAL A 713 -16.67 11.50 6.61
CA VAL A 713 -15.70 10.39 6.71
C VAL A 713 -14.64 10.52 5.61
N LYS A 714 -15.03 10.83 4.37
CA LYS A 714 -14.09 11.09 3.27
C LYS A 714 -13.19 12.29 3.52
N ARG A 715 -13.73 13.35 4.13
CA ARG A 715 -12.96 14.54 4.50
C ARG A 715 -11.92 14.21 5.55
N ILE A 716 -12.30 13.49 6.61
CA ILE A 716 -11.38 13.06 7.67
C ILE A 716 -10.25 12.21 7.09
N GLU A 717 -10.59 11.26 6.21
CA GLU A 717 -9.59 10.44 5.51
C GLU A 717 -8.60 11.33 4.74
N ARG A 718 -9.12 12.21 3.87
CA ARG A 718 -8.29 13.13 3.09
C ARG A 718 -7.40 14.03 3.97
N GLU A 719 -7.98 14.70 4.96
CA GLU A 719 -7.28 15.64 5.83
C GLU A 719 -6.19 14.94 6.66
N ALA A 720 -6.42 13.70 7.10
CA ALA A 720 -5.42 12.94 7.83
C ALA A 720 -4.22 12.61 6.94
N LEU A 721 -4.47 12.21 5.69
CA LEU A 721 -3.42 11.94 4.71
C LEU A 721 -2.62 13.20 4.39
N GLU A 722 -3.31 14.30 4.08
CA GLU A 722 -2.68 15.60 3.84
C GLU A 722 -1.81 16.03 5.03
N THR A 723 -2.30 15.81 6.26
CA THR A 723 -1.57 16.13 7.49
C THR A 723 -0.31 15.29 7.63
N ILE A 724 -0.39 13.97 7.44
CA ILE A 724 0.76 13.07 7.52
C ILE A 724 1.81 13.42 6.47
N SER A 725 1.40 13.59 5.20
CA SER A 725 2.31 13.98 4.11
C SER A 725 2.99 15.32 4.38
N LYS A 726 2.24 16.31 4.89
CA LYS A 726 2.80 17.61 5.27
C LYS A 726 3.84 17.48 6.38
N GLN A 727 3.59 16.67 7.42
CA GLN A 727 4.55 16.50 8.51
C GLN A 727 5.84 15.83 8.02
N MET A 728 5.75 14.86 7.13
CA MET A 728 6.93 14.21 6.53
C MET A 728 7.81 15.20 5.76
N SER A 729 7.24 16.25 5.15
CA SER A 729 8.02 17.28 4.46
C SER A 729 8.97 18.07 5.37
N TYR A 730 8.70 18.09 6.68
CA TYR A 730 9.57 18.74 7.67
C TYR A 730 10.74 17.85 8.11
N ILE A 731 10.71 16.55 7.77
CA ILE A 731 11.75 15.59 8.10
C ILE A 731 12.66 15.46 6.89
N LYS A 732 13.87 16.01 6.99
CA LYS A 732 14.93 15.82 5.98
C LYS A 732 15.95 14.82 6.49
N ASP A 733 16.43 13.98 5.60
CA ASP A 733 17.58 13.14 5.89
C ASP A 733 18.76 14.04 6.29
N ARG A 734 19.44 13.69 7.38
CA ARG A 734 20.60 14.42 7.89
C ARG A 734 21.75 14.42 6.88
N ALA A 735 21.78 13.45 5.95
CA ALA A 735 22.72 13.43 4.84
C ALA A 735 22.42 14.47 3.74
N ARG A 736 21.24 15.11 3.76
CA ARG A 736 20.78 16.15 2.82
C ARG A 736 20.80 17.57 3.42
N LEU A 737 21.25 17.72 4.68
CA LEU A 737 21.48 18.98 5.38
C LEU A 737 22.99 19.22 5.50
#